data_AF-A0A484AY51-F1
#
_entry.id   AF-A0A484AY51-F1
#
_cell.length_a   1.000
_cell.length_b   1.000
_cell.length_c   1.000
_cell.angle_alpha   90.00
_cell.angle_beta   90.00
_cell.angle_gamma   90.00
#
_symmetry.space_group_name_H-M   'P 1'
#
loop_
_entity.id
_entity.type
_entity.pdbx_description
1 polymer ?
#
loop_
_entity_poly.entity_id
_entity_poly.type
_entity_poly.pdbx_seq_one_letter_code
_entity_poly.pdbx_strand_id
1 'polypeptide(L)'
;MTEWDFKELRAKLDVMGFTQTLPVLAIPLVGAIFGDLVKTTECLRDTKKQVVELLEEKACWELGVEPYKCDNTRLLAECNELHLKILEEREGYELRLCEAERRIRNLQTDSDHLQSHNAQLQAQLDTFLSKQIINASSGKRTPTEVKKRKPFITTVRSGEVLPPSNATATIPSLKCTKCNAGVIQRCAVSSKEGVTAPSEEVTRLENELASAGEQLEFFKRKVESRNREIRRLNGLLSGGRPPAVLAKECCYKEVGALSEDIDLLQREKTELMTQVSEYQDKMHDAMQRALRLEEEKQRLQTNLCELKEAALQVEDQANSEIDAKEAELRQLQIELEKLQKRNDKRSKGRQAAGYDKSTLHDDKHMLNEKINVLTRREEELQIVIEKLKKKLHKVESKMSATQKELQEQVQQNSVTLDEEKIRLKSERDFFQKEYLRLMGKSGSDSEIAFLHAQIKSKDEELHVLRSELCMLSTAKLQLSPRKSENISPPTVSSTYSPSNRSDCVQAAIARVERERDCARVELERMRCERDTLREKQLSSVQLHAEELQTLRVRNEDLQNRIRQLEREYREVNSARIPTETQNALLKEDVAELKKRLSELQTDTENLRRENGQITLINEQNERIIAEYRSKLMLAERQVHKADVRVSTLDSSRESNRNEANQLRTEMASLRQTYITLEHEKDSLVNQLDNKTEKLFKLEVELKDCKDKRNALEQTVRELESKVKSSSKTDN
;
A
#
# COMPACT_ATOMS: atom_id res chain seq x y z
N MET A 1 -33.66 15.65 26.06
CA MET A 1 -33.91 16.43 24.83
C MET A 1 -34.03 17.88 25.21
N THR A 2 -33.14 18.68 24.67
CA THR A 2 -33.05 20.11 24.95
C THR A 2 -33.99 20.87 24.03
N GLU A 3 -34.42 22.08 24.42
CA GLU A 3 -35.21 22.99 23.57
C GLU A 3 -34.51 23.29 22.23
N TRP A 4 -33.18 23.11 22.21
CA TRP A 4 -32.32 23.25 21.05
C TRP A 4 -32.52 22.12 20.03
N ASP A 5 -32.59 20.86 20.46
CA ASP A 5 -32.83 19.69 19.58
C ASP A 5 -34.15 19.82 18.81
N PHE A 6 -35.17 20.41 19.44
CA PHE A 6 -36.46 20.69 18.80
C PHE A 6 -36.36 21.78 17.73
N LYS A 7 -35.70 22.91 18.04
CA LYS A 7 -35.52 24.01 17.08
C LYS A 7 -34.72 23.55 15.87
N GLU A 8 -33.70 22.72 16.08
CA GLU A 8 -32.88 22.17 15.02
C GLU A 8 -33.66 21.20 14.11
N LEU A 9 -34.36 20.22 14.69
CA LEU A 9 -35.21 19.29 13.92
C LEU A 9 -36.29 20.04 13.15
N ARG A 10 -36.87 21.07 13.78
CA ARG A 10 -37.90 21.90 13.16
C ARG A 10 -37.37 22.65 11.93
N ALA A 11 -36.22 23.32 12.06
CA ALA A 11 -35.59 24.00 10.94
C ALA A 11 -35.28 23.05 9.77
N LYS A 12 -34.80 21.83 10.08
CA LYS A 12 -34.53 20.78 9.08
C LYS A 12 -35.80 20.32 8.35
N LEU A 13 -36.90 20.14 9.07
CA LEU A 13 -38.20 19.76 8.49
C LEU A 13 -38.81 20.88 7.65
N ASP A 14 -38.68 22.14 8.07
CA ASP A 14 -39.15 23.30 7.32
C ASP A 14 -38.44 23.45 5.97
N VAL A 15 -37.14 23.19 5.91
CA VAL A 15 -36.37 23.16 4.64
C VAL A 15 -36.89 22.09 3.69
N MET A 16 -37.37 20.96 4.21
CA MET A 16 -37.99 19.89 3.42
C MET A 16 -39.48 20.15 3.10
N GLY A 17 -40.03 21.29 3.53
CA GLY A 17 -41.42 21.67 3.28
C GLY A 17 -42.44 21.08 4.26
N PHE A 18 -42.00 20.42 5.34
CA PHE A 18 -42.90 19.86 6.36
C PHE A 18 -43.25 20.92 7.41
N THR A 19 -44.22 21.77 7.08
CA THR A 19 -44.58 22.94 7.90
C THR A 19 -45.62 22.67 8.99
N GLN A 20 -46.26 21.50 9.03
CA GLN A 20 -47.22 21.14 10.08
C GLN A 20 -46.65 21.21 11.51
N THR A 21 -47.50 21.57 12.48
CA THR A 21 -47.14 21.64 13.91
C THR A 21 -46.70 20.27 14.44
N LEU A 22 -45.54 20.22 15.10
CA LEU A 22 -44.96 18.99 15.63
C LEU A 22 -45.23 18.87 17.15
N PRO A 23 -46.02 17.88 17.62
CA PRO A 23 -46.24 17.65 19.04
C PRO A 23 -44.94 17.30 19.76
N VAL A 24 -44.77 17.78 20.99
CA VAL A 24 -43.54 17.57 21.79
C VAL A 24 -43.21 16.09 21.99
N LEU A 25 -44.23 15.25 22.15
CA LEU A 25 -44.06 13.79 22.31
C LEU A 25 -43.58 13.08 21.04
N ALA A 26 -43.79 13.68 19.86
CA ALA A 26 -43.42 13.08 18.57
C ALA A 26 -41.98 13.40 18.14
N ILE A 27 -41.33 14.38 18.78
CA ILE A 27 -39.99 14.85 18.42
C ILE A 27 -38.93 13.72 18.40
N PRO A 28 -38.84 12.80 19.40
CA PRO A 28 -37.82 11.75 19.38
C PRO A 28 -37.99 10.80 18.20
N LEU A 29 -39.25 10.45 17.88
CA LEU A 29 -39.59 9.55 16.78
C LEU A 29 -39.30 10.20 15.43
N VAL A 30 -39.75 11.44 15.23
CA VAL A 30 -39.51 12.18 13.98
C VAL A 30 -38.02 12.47 13.79
N GLY A 31 -37.29 12.76 14.88
CA GLY A 31 -35.83 12.91 14.84
C GLY A 31 -35.12 11.63 14.43
N ALA A 32 -35.55 10.47 14.93
CA ALA A 32 -35.00 9.18 14.53
C ALA A 32 -35.29 8.86 13.05
N ILE A 33 -36.54 9.04 12.60
CA ILE A 33 -36.93 8.80 11.21
C ILE A 33 -36.17 9.73 10.25
N PHE A 34 -36.02 11.00 10.63
CA PHE A 34 -35.24 11.96 9.83
C PHE A 34 -33.76 11.56 9.77
N GLY A 35 -33.18 11.15 10.89
CA GLY A 35 -31.80 10.65 10.93
C GLY A 35 -31.60 9.42 10.04
N ASP A 36 -32.55 8.48 10.06
CA ASP A 36 -32.51 7.29 9.20
C ASP A 36 -32.70 7.64 7.72
N LEU A 37 -33.55 8.62 7.40
CA LEU A 37 -33.72 9.13 6.04
C LEU A 37 -32.43 9.77 5.51
N VAL A 38 -31.77 10.61 6.31
CA VAL A 38 -30.48 11.21 5.94
C VAL A 38 -29.45 10.12 5.68
N LYS A 39 -29.26 9.18 6.63
CA LYS A 39 -28.31 8.07 6.47
C LYS A 39 -28.59 7.23 5.23
N THR A 40 -29.85 6.85 5.00
CA THR A 40 -30.22 6.04 3.83
C THR A 40 -30.01 6.80 2.52
N THR A 41 -30.27 8.11 2.46
CA THR A 41 -29.99 8.92 1.27
C THR A 41 -28.49 9.13 1.01
N GLU A 42 -27.67 9.23 2.05
CA GLU A 42 -26.21 9.28 1.95
C GLU A 42 -25.66 7.94 1.47
N CYS A 43 -26.08 6.82 2.07
CA CYS A 43 -25.70 5.49 1.61
C CYS A 43 -26.13 5.23 0.16
N LEU A 44 -27.31 5.71 -0.26
CA LEU A 44 -27.76 5.58 -1.66
C LEU A 44 -26.89 6.41 -2.61
N ARG A 45 -26.43 7.57 -2.17
CA ARG A 45 -25.53 8.43 -2.95
C ARG A 45 -24.15 7.79 -3.13
N ASP A 46 -23.62 7.22 -2.05
CA ASP A 46 -22.32 6.54 -2.05
C ASP A 46 -22.36 5.27 -2.91
N THR A 47 -23.41 4.45 -2.77
CA THR A 47 -23.60 3.27 -3.62
C THR A 47 -23.78 3.66 -5.09
N LYS A 48 -24.53 4.72 -5.41
CA LYS A 48 -24.64 5.22 -6.78
C LYS A 48 -23.29 5.65 -7.34
N LYS A 49 -22.47 6.35 -6.54
CA LYS A 49 -21.12 6.75 -6.95
C LYS A 49 -20.24 5.52 -7.23
N GLN A 50 -20.26 4.54 -6.34
CA GLN A 50 -19.51 3.30 -6.50
C GLN A 50 -19.96 2.49 -7.72
N VAL A 51 -21.26 2.48 -8.04
CA VAL A 51 -21.77 1.86 -9.28
C VAL A 51 -21.23 2.56 -10.52
N VAL A 52 -21.16 3.89 -10.52
CA VAL A 52 -20.58 4.65 -11.64
C VAL A 52 -19.09 4.31 -11.80
N GLU A 53 -18.32 4.31 -10.70
CA GLU A 53 -16.90 3.92 -10.72
C GLU A 53 -16.71 2.49 -11.25
N LEU A 54 -17.53 1.54 -10.82
CA LEU A 54 -17.49 0.15 -11.32
C LEU A 54 -17.87 0.04 -12.81
N LEU A 55 -18.79 0.87 -13.30
CA LEU A 55 -19.15 0.91 -14.72
C LEU A 55 -18.03 1.49 -15.58
N GLU A 56 -17.34 2.52 -15.09
CA GLU A 56 -16.14 3.08 -15.73
C GLU A 56 -15.02 2.05 -15.76
N GLU A 57 -14.78 1.36 -14.65
CA GLU A 57 -13.79 0.28 -14.58
C GLU A 57 -14.14 -0.85 -15.55
N LYS A 58 -15.40 -1.29 -15.59
CA LYS A 58 -15.91 -2.28 -16.55
C LYS A 58 -15.64 -1.86 -18.00
N ALA A 59 -15.90 -0.60 -18.35
CA ALA A 59 -15.65 -0.09 -19.69
C ALA A 59 -14.16 -0.12 -20.05
N CYS A 60 -13.29 0.26 -19.12
CA CYS A 60 -11.83 0.17 -19.28
C CYS A 60 -11.36 -1.28 -19.49
N TRP A 61 -11.89 -2.24 -18.73
CA TRP A 61 -11.60 -3.65 -18.92
C TRP A 61 -12.10 -4.17 -20.28
N GLU A 62 -13.31 -3.80 -20.69
CA GLU A 62 -13.85 -4.18 -22.00
C GLU A 62 -13.00 -3.65 -23.16
N LEU A 63 -12.54 -2.39 -23.07
CA LEU A 63 -11.59 -1.77 -24.00
C LEU A 63 -10.24 -2.49 -24.01
N GLY A 64 -9.70 -2.86 -22.85
CA GLY A 64 -8.42 -3.56 -22.73
C GLY A 64 -8.44 -4.98 -23.31
N VAL A 65 -9.60 -5.65 -23.32
CA VAL A 65 -9.76 -7.02 -23.87
C VAL A 65 -9.97 -7.01 -25.38
N GLU A 66 -10.43 -5.90 -25.97
CA GLU A 66 -10.78 -5.81 -27.39
C GLU A 66 -9.62 -6.15 -28.37
N PRO A 67 -8.37 -5.73 -28.13
CA PRO A 67 -7.23 -6.13 -28.96
C PRO A 67 -7.02 -7.65 -28.99
N TYR A 68 -7.20 -8.32 -27.85
CA TYR A 68 -7.07 -9.78 -27.76
C TYR A 68 -8.20 -10.51 -28.48
N LYS A 69 -9.42 -9.95 -28.50
CA LYS A 69 -10.52 -10.50 -29.31
C LYS A 69 -10.23 -10.37 -30.80
N CYS A 70 -9.71 -9.21 -31.23
CA CYS A 70 -9.31 -8.97 -32.61
C CYS A 70 -8.19 -9.92 -33.03
N ASP A 71 -7.14 -10.07 -32.20
CA ASP A 71 -6.03 -10.97 -32.45
C ASP A 71 -6.47 -12.44 -32.48
N ASN A 72 -7.32 -12.88 -31.55
CA ASN A 72 -7.89 -14.23 -31.57
C ASN A 72 -8.71 -14.48 -32.84
N THR A 73 -9.50 -13.51 -33.28
CA THR A 73 -10.28 -13.62 -34.52
C THR A 73 -9.38 -13.72 -35.75
N ARG A 74 -8.30 -12.91 -35.80
CA ARG A 74 -7.30 -12.96 -36.87
C ARG A 74 -6.54 -14.29 -36.87
N LEU A 75 -6.05 -14.73 -35.71
CA LEU A 75 -5.32 -16.00 -35.58
C LEU A 75 -6.20 -17.19 -35.94
N LEU A 76 -7.48 -17.18 -35.57
CA LEU A 76 -8.43 -18.19 -36.02
C LEU A 76 -8.59 -18.19 -37.54
N ALA A 77 -8.67 -17.02 -38.18
CA ALA A 77 -8.71 -16.92 -39.63
C ALA A 77 -7.43 -17.46 -40.28
N GLU A 78 -6.26 -17.07 -39.78
CA GLU A 78 -4.96 -17.57 -40.27
C GLU A 78 -4.80 -19.09 -40.05
N CYS A 79 -5.23 -19.61 -38.90
CA CYS A 79 -5.19 -21.06 -38.63
C CYS A 79 -6.11 -21.82 -39.57
N ASN A 80 -7.30 -21.30 -39.86
CA ASN A 80 -8.21 -21.89 -40.83
C ASN A 80 -7.64 -21.84 -42.25
N GLU A 81 -7.03 -20.72 -42.66
CA GLU A 81 -6.38 -20.58 -43.97
C GLU A 81 -5.19 -21.56 -44.12
N LEU A 82 -4.33 -21.66 -43.11
CA LEU A 82 -3.23 -22.62 -43.11
C LEU A 82 -3.73 -24.06 -43.12
N HIS A 83 -4.81 -24.36 -42.39
CA HIS A 83 -5.42 -25.69 -42.42
C HIS A 83 -5.93 -26.04 -43.82
N LEU A 84 -6.57 -25.10 -44.52
CA LEU A 84 -7.00 -25.28 -45.90
C LEU A 84 -5.81 -25.51 -46.84
N LYS A 85 -4.73 -24.71 -46.74
CA LYS A 85 -3.51 -24.91 -47.54
C LYS A 85 -2.88 -26.28 -47.31
N ILE A 86 -2.82 -26.75 -46.06
CA ILE A 86 -2.31 -28.09 -45.73
C ILE A 86 -3.17 -29.18 -46.38
N LEU A 87 -4.50 -29.01 -46.40
CA LEU A 87 -5.39 -29.95 -47.08
C LEU A 87 -5.14 -29.96 -48.59
N GLU A 88 -5.04 -28.79 -49.23
CA GLU A 88 -4.75 -28.67 -50.66
C GLU A 88 -3.40 -29.29 -51.04
N GLU A 89 -2.35 -29.03 -50.26
CA GLU A 89 -1.02 -29.63 -50.49
C GLU A 89 -1.04 -31.14 -50.31
N ARG A 90 -1.79 -31.64 -49.32
CA ARG A 90 -1.97 -33.07 -49.08
C ARG A 90 -2.70 -33.73 -50.25
N GLU A 91 -3.80 -33.16 -50.73
CA GLU A 91 -4.53 -33.65 -51.90
C GLU A 91 -3.64 -33.66 -53.16
N GLY A 92 -2.85 -32.59 -53.36
CA GLY A 92 -1.88 -32.51 -54.46
C GLY A 92 -0.74 -33.52 -54.34
N TYR A 93 -0.32 -33.88 -53.12
CA TYR A 93 0.63 -34.96 -52.89
C TYR A 93 0.03 -36.34 -53.19
N GLU A 94 -1.18 -36.61 -52.68
CA GLU A 94 -1.90 -37.87 -52.91
C GLU A 94 -2.15 -38.10 -54.41
N LEU A 95 -2.49 -37.05 -55.17
CA LEU A 95 -2.65 -37.12 -56.62
C LEU A 95 -1.33 -37.48 -57.33
N ARG A 96 -0.23 -36.81 -56.98
CA ARG A 96 1.11 -37.10 -57.55
C ARG A 96 1.56 -38.52 -57.22
N LEU A 97 1.27 -39.01 -56.02
CA LEU A 97 1.56 -40.38 -55.61
C LEU A 97 0.77 -41.38 -56.48
N CYS A 98 -0.53 -41.16 -56.65
CA CYS A 98 -1.38 -42.00 -57.52
C CYS A 98 -0.88 -42.01 -58.97
N GLU A 99 -0.44 -40.88 -59.51
CA GLU A 99 0.15 -40.81 -60.85
C GLU A 99 1.48 -41.56 -60.96
N ALA A 100 2.35 -41.41 -59.96
CA ALA A 100 3.63 -42.12 -59.93
C ALA A 100 3.42 -43.64 -59.84
N GLU A 101 2.51 -44.11 -58.98
CA GLU A 101 2.13 -45.52 -58.89
C GLU A 101 1.53 -46.05 -60.20
N ARG A 102 0.76 -45.24 -60.92
CA ARG A 102 0.24 -45.61 -62.25
C ARG A 102 1.38 -45.74 -63.28
N ARG A 103 2.33 -44.80 -63.28
CA ARG A 103 3.51 -44.87 -64.16
C ARG A 103 4.38 -46.09 -63.84
N ILE A 104 4.58 -46.40 -62.56
CA ILE A 104 5.31 -47.60 -62.13
C ILE A 104 4.61 -48.85 -62.67
N ARG A 105 3.29 -48.96 -62.52
CA ARG A 105 2.53 -50.10 -63.07
C ARG A 105 2.66 -50.23 -64.59
N ASN A 106 2.58 -49.12 -65.33
CA ASN A 106 2.75 -49.14 -66.79
C ASN A 106 4.18 -49.56 -67.20
N LEU A 107 5.20 -49.04 -66.51
CA LEU A 107 6.60 -49.41 -66.78
C LEU A 107 6.88 -50.88 -66.41
N GLN A 108 6.24 -51.39 -65.36
CA GLN A 108 6.29 -52.82 -65.01
C GLN A 108 5.68 -53.67 -66.13
N THR A 109 4.50 -53.31 -66.64
CA THR A 109 3.88 -54.05 -67.76
C THR A 109 4.73 -53.99 -69.03
N ASP A 110 5.34 -52.84 -69.35
CA ASP A 110 6.23 -52.71 -70.51
C ASP A 110 7.51 -53.52 -70.32
N SER A 111 8.08 -53.52 -69.11
CA SER A 111 9.22 -54.35 -68.75
C SER A 111 8.89 -55.83 -68.93
N ASP A 112 7.74 -56.30 -68.45
CA ASP A 112 7.32 -57.69 -68.58
C ASP A 112 7.12 -58.08 -70.06
N HIS A 113 6.51 -57.21 -70.87
CA HIS A 113 6.38 -57.41 -72.31
C HIS A 113 7.75 -57.49 -73.01
N LEU A 114 8.68 -56.59 -72.71
CA LEU A 114 10.01 -56.58 -73.29
C LEU A 114 10.83 -57.80 -72.85
N GLN A 115 10.70 -58.23 -71.58
CA GLN A 115 11.32 -59.45 -71.08
C GLN A 115 10.78 -60.69 -71.80
N SER A 116 9.45 -60.78 -71.98
CA SER A 116 8.82 -61.87 -72.73
C SER A 116 9.27 -61.91 -74.19
N HIS A 117 9.33 -60.75 -74.85
CA HIS A 117 9.82 -60.63 -76.22
C HIS A 117 11.30 -60.99 -76.36
N ASN A 118 12.15 -60.53 -75.44
CA ASN A 118 13.57 -60.93 -75.40
C ASN A 118 13.73 -62.43 -75.19
N ALA A 119 12.96 -63.03 -74.27
CA ALA A 119 12.96 -64.47 -74.06
C ALA A 119 12.53 -65.22 -75.33
N GLN A 120 11.54 -64.71 -76.07
CA GLN A 120 11.10 -65.28 -77.34
C GLN A 120 12.19 -65.19 -78.42
N LEU A 121 12.85 -64.04 -78.58
CA LEU A 121 13.97 -63.87 -79.51
C LEU A 121 15.14 -64.77 -79.14
N GLN A 122 15.46 -64.90 -77.85
CA GLN A 122 16.50 -65.80 -77.36
C GLN A 122 16.17 -67.25 -77.70
N ALA A 123 14.93 -67.69 -77.47
CA ALA A 123 14.49 -69.04 -77.85
C ALA A 123 14.55 -69.27 -79.36
N GLN A 124 14.22 -68.27 -80.19
CA GLN A 124 14.37 -68.35 -81.64
C GLN A 124 15.84 -68.47 -82.06
N LEU A 125 16.73 -67.70 -81.44
CA LEU A 125 18.17 -67.77 -81.67
C LEU A 125 18.72 -69.15 -81.27
N ASP A 126 18.35 -69.66 -80.11
CA ASP A 126 18.74 -70.98 -79.63
C ASP A 126 18.24 -72.09 -80.57
N THR A 127 17.02 -71.93 -81.11
CA THR A 127 16.46 -72.85 -82.12
C THR A 127 17.25 -72.76 -83.45
N PHE A 128 17.64 -71.57 -83.88
CA PHE A 128 18.43 -71.36 -85.11
C PHE A 128 19.84 -71.94 -84.96
N LEU A 129 20.50 -71.69 -83.84
CA LEU A 129 21.81 -72.27 -83.50
C LEU A 129 21.73 -73.80 -83.39
N SER A 130 20.69 -74.33 -82.75
CA SER A 130 20.46 -75.78 -82.67
C SER A 130 20.24 -76.39 -84.06
N LYS A 131 19.46 -75.74 -84.94
CA LYS A 131 19.29 -76.15 -86.34
C LYS A 131 20.60 -76.05 -87.13
N GLN A 132 21.45 -75.05 -86.88
CA GLN A 132 22.76 -74.92 -87.51
C GLN A 132 23.71 -76.03 -87.06
N ILE A 133 23.71 -76.39 -85.78
CA ILE A 133 24.49 -77.52 -85.22
C ILE A 133 23.99 -78.85 -85.78
N ILE A 134 22.67 -79.05 -85.88
CA ILE A 134 22.07 -80.26 -86.48
C ILE A 134 22.38 -80.35 -87.98
N ASN A 135 22.33 -79.25 -88.72
CA ASN A 135 22.71 -79.20 -90.14
C ASN A 135 24.22 -79.36 -90.35
N ALA A 136 25.06 -78.92 -89.41
CA ALA A 136 26.50 -79.18 -89.41
C ALA A 136 26.86 -80.62 -89.02
N SER A 137 25.94 -81.35 -88.38
CA SER A 137 26.15 -82.73 -87.91
C SER A 137 25.37 -83.80 -88.69
N SER A 138 24.60 -83.45 -89.73
CA SER A 138 24.02 -84.41 -90.68
C SER A 138 25.02 -84.82 -91.77
N GLY A 139 26.05 -85.57 -91.35
CA GLY A 139 27.07 -86.20 -92.19
C GLY A 139 27.55 -87.52 -91.58
N LYS A 140 26.73 -88.58 -91.73
CA LYS A 140 27.03 -90.04 -91.67
C LYS A 140 27.97 -90.60 -90.56
N ARG A 141 27.33 -91.44 -89.70
CA ARG A 141 27.68 -92.82 -89.27
C ARG A 141 28.90 -93.01 -88.30
N THR A 142 28.68 -93.24 -87.00
CA THR A 142 28.53 -94.55 -86.25
C THR A 142 29.77 -95.46 -86.25
N PRO A 143 29.96 -96.37 -85.26
CA PRO A 143 30.04 -96.23 -83.81
C PRO A 143 31.27 -96.96 -83.21
N THR A 144 31.77 -96.58 -82.03
CA THR A 144 32.60 -97.51 -81.24
C THR A 144 32.44 -97.27 -79.74
N GLU A 145 31.86 -98.28 -79.12
CA GLU A 145 31.68 -98.46 -77.69
C GLU A 145 33.00 -98.97 -77.07
N VAL A 146 33.34 -98.54 -75.84
CA VAL A 146 33.75 -99.40 -74.71
C VAL A 146 34.22 -98.57 -73.49
N LYS A 147 33.39 -98.67 -72.44
CA LYS A 147 33.66 -98.73 -70.98
C LYS A 147 34.07 -97.47 -70.18
N LYS A 148 33.02 -96.85 -69.63
CA LYS A 148 32.69 -96.74 -68.18
C LYS A 148 33.84 -96.41 -67.20
N ARG A 149 33.87 -95.15 -66.76
CA ARG A 149 34.22 -94.74 -65.39
C ARG A 149 33.09 -93.89 -64.81
N LYS A 150 32.59 -94.26 -63.64
CA LYS A 150 31.64 -93.48 -62.83
C LYS A 150 32.35 -92.26 -62.23
N PRO A 151 31.64 -91.16 -62.00
CA PRO A 151 31.69 -90.58 -60.66
C PRO A 151 30.30 -90.32 -60.07
N PHE A 152 30.24 -90.64 -58.78
CA PHE A 152 29.39 -90.14 -57.70
C PHE A 152 28.02 -89.52 -58.00
N ILE A 153 27.04 -90.25 -57.46
CA ILE A 153 25.68 -89.84 -57.14
C ILE A 153 25.72 -88.98 -55.86
N THR A 154 25.17 -87.78 -55.93
CA THR A 154 24.44 -87.14 -54.82
C THR A 154 23.16 -86.51 -55.38
N THR A 155 22.14 -87.35 -55.48
CA THR A 155 20.74 -87.12 -55.06
C THR A 155 20.54 -85.82 -54.22
N VAL A 156 19.56 -84.92 -54.39
CA VAL A 156 18.20 -84.92 -54.97
C VAL A 156 17.80 -83.48 -55.35
N ARG A 157 16.80 -83.41 -56.23
CA ARG A 157 16.07 -82.29 -56.82
C ARG A 157 15.36 -81.31 -55.85
N SER A 158 15.01 -80.19 -56.46
CA SER A 158 14.16 -79.05 -56.10
C SER A 158 12.74 -79.36 -55.60
N GLY A 159 12.16 -78.39 -54.87
CA GLY A 159 10.71 -78.22 -54.71
C GLY A 159 10.34 -77.07 -53.77
N GLU A 160 9.61 -76.08 -54.29
CA GLU A 160 8.84 -75.08 -53.53
C GLU A 160 7.77 -75.73 -52.64
N VAL A 161 7.34 -75.01 -51.59
CA VAL A 161 5.94 -74.80 -51.09
C VAL A 161 5.98 -74.34 -49.61
N LEU A 162 5.28 -73.24 -49.27
CA LEU A 162 4.97 -72.76 -47.90
C LEU A 162 3.77 -73.53 -47.30
N PRO A 163 3.32 -73.23 -46.06
CA PRO A 163 3.59 -73.83 -44.73
C PRO A 163 2.44 -74.79 -44.25
N PRO A 164 2.42 -75.45 -43.05
CA PRO A 164 2.09 -74.80 -41.75
C PRO A 164 2.66 -75.45 -40.45
N SER A 165 2.58 -74.66 -39.36
CA SER A 165 2.32 -75.01 -37.94
C SER A 165 3.02 -76.22 -37.28
N ASN A 166 3.85 -75.96 -36.26
CA ASN A 166 3.49 -76.24 -34.86
C ASN A 166 4.52 -75.72 -33.84
N ALA A 167 4.00 -74.87 -32.94
CA ALA A 167 4.25 -74.79 -31.51
C ALA A 167 5.67 -75.08 -30.96
N THR A 168 6.33 -74.05 -30.42
CA THR A 168 6.61 -74.00 -28.98
C THR A 168 6.77 -72.56 -28.52
N ALA A 169 6.08 -72.25 -27.43
CA ALA A 169 5.89 -70.90 -26.90
C ALA A 169 7.15 -70.34 -26.25
N THR A 170 7.44 -69.07 -26.52
CA THR A 170 8.13 -68.19 -25.57
C THR A 170 7.44 -66.83 -25.64
N ILE A 171 6.67 -66.56 -24.60
CA ILE A 171 5.85 -65.35 -24.42
C ILE A 171 6.82 -64.17 -24.14
N PRO A 172 6.76 -63.05 -24.88
CA PRO A 172 7.30 -61.78 -24.38
C PRO A 172 6.25 -61.11 -23.50
N SER A 173 6.61 -60.83 -22.25
CA SER A 173 5.75 -60.16 -21.28
C SER A 173 5.46 -58.72 -21.72
N LEU A 174 4.19 -58.45 -22.05
CA LEU A 174 3.65 -57.11 -22.13
C LEU A 174 3.67 -56.47 -20.72
N LYS A 175 4.42 -55.39 -20.56
CA LYS A 175 4.28 -54.49 -19.41
C LYS A 175 3.09 -53.56 -19.63
N CYS A 176 2.03 -53.75 -18.86
CA CYS A 176 0.94 -52.79 -18.72
C CYS A 176 1.43 -51.56 -17.95
N THR A 177 1.37 -50.38 -18.58
CA THR A 177 1.84 -49.10 -18.02
C THR A 177 0.79 -48.37 -17.18
N LYS A 178 -0.24 -49.05 -16.68
CA LYS A 178 -1.32 -48.45 -15.87
C LYS A 178 -1.98 -49.46 -14.91
N CYS A 179 -1.26 -49.91 -13.88
CA CYS A 179 -1.92 -50.42 -12.67
C CYS A 179 -0.96 -50.40 -11.49
N ASN A 180 -1.24 -49.46 -10.59
CA ASN A 180 -0.65 -49.32 -9.26
C ASN A 180 -1.52 -50.17 -8.31
N ALA A 181 -1.06 -51.35 -7.90
CA ALA A 181 -1.69 -52.14 -6.85
C ALA A 181 -0.64 -52.99 -6.15
N GLY A 182 -0.41 -52.69 -4.88
CA GLY A 182 0.61 -53.31 -4.05
C GLY A 182 0.33 -54.78 -3.75
N VAL A 183 1.41 -55.52 -3.55
CA VAL A 183 1.42 -56.76 -2.78
C VAL A 183 2.41 -56.58 -1.65
N ILE A 184 1.85 -56.34 -0.47
CA ILE A 184 2.51 -56.45 0.82
C ILE A 184 2.67 -57.95 1.09
N GLN A 185 3.91 -58.45 1.11
CA GLN A 185 4.18 -59.79 1.63
C GLN A 185 4.84 -59.68 3.00
N ARG A 186 4.03 -59.91 4.04
CA ARG A 186 4.50 -60.25 5.39
C ARG A 186 4.97 -61.71 5.37
N CYS A 187 6.16 -61.98 5.89
CA CYS A 187 6.46 -63.26 6.52
C CYS A 187 7.29 -63.06 7.79
N ALA A 188 6.87 -63.77 8.82
CA ALA A 188 7.32 -63.69 10.20
C ALA A 188 8.56 -64.55 10.46
N VAL A 189 9.42 -64.01 11.33
CA VAL A 189 10.31 -64.59 12.35
C VAL A 189 10.66 -66.10 12.28
N SER A 190 11.96 -66.40 12.21
CA SER A 190 12.58 -67.38 13.12
C SER A 190 14.07 -67.11 13.30
N SER A 191 14.45 -67.10 14.57
CA SER A 191 15.75 -66.93 15.19
C SER A 191 16.91 -67.71 14.55
N LYS A 192 18.06 -67.04 14.41
CA LYS A 192 19.37 -67.51 14.91
C LYS A 192 20.42 -66.41 14.75
N GLU A 193 21.07 -66.07 15.85
CA GLU A 193 22.24 -65.20 15.94
C GLU A 193 23.37 -65.69 15.04
N GLY A 194 24.03 -64.75 14.35
CA GLY A 194 25.24 -65.05 13.57
C GLY A 194 25.54 -64.03 12.46
N VAL A 195 25.94 -62.81 12.84
CA VAL A 195 26.82 -61.89 12.08
C VAL A 195 26.73 -61.96 10.54
N THR A 196 25.58 -61.59 9.97
CA THR A 196 25.40 -61.25 8.54
C THR A 196 24.46 -60.06 8.32
N ALA A 197 23.79 -59.58 9.38
CA ALA A 197 22.82 -58.49 9.34
C ALA A 197 23.32 -57.12 8.80
N PRO A 198 24.58 -56.69 9.02
CA PRO A 198 25.02 -55.39 8.50
C PRO A 198 25.09 -55.35 6.97
N SER A 199 25.41 -56.48 6.32
CA SER A 199 25.60 -56.51 4.86
C SER A 199 24.28 -56.50 4.08
N GLU A 200 23.26 -57.19 4.59
CA GLU A 200 21.92 -57.19 3.98
C GLU A 200 21.20 -55.86 4.19
N GLU A 201 21.42 -55.21 5.34
CA GLU A 201 20.83 -53.90 5.61
C GLU A 201 21.54 -52.78 4.83
N VAL A 202 22.87 -52.86 4.66
CA VAL A 202 23.62 -51.95 3.78
C VAL A 202 23.18 -52.11 2.32
N THR A 203 23.05 -53.34 1.81
CA THR A 203 22.58 -53.57 0.44
C THR A 203 21.11 -53.15 0.25
N ARG A 204 20.26 -53.28 1.27
CA ARG A 204 18.89 -52.74 1.23
C ARG A 204 18.90 -51.21 1.14
N LEU A 205 19.70 -50.55 1.98
CA LEU A 205 19.84 -49.08 1.98
C LEU A 205 20.47 -48.55 0.68
N GLU A 206 21.44 -49.26 0.10
CA GLU A 206 22.02 -48.94 -1.21
C GLU A 206 20.99 -49.03 -2.33
N ASN A 207 20.13 -50.05 -2.31
CA ASN A 207 19.03 -50.20 -3.28
C ASN A 207 17.94 -49.14 -3.09
N GLU A 208 17.62 -48.78 -1.84
CA GLU A 208 16.69 -47.69 -1.53
C GLU A 208 17.25 -46.33 -1.98
N LEU A 209 18.55 -46.09 -1.79
CA LEU A 209 19.23 -44.88 -2.25
C LEU A 209 19.28 -44.79 -3.78
N ALA A 210 19.54 -45.90 -4.46
CA ALA A 210 19.48 -45.97 -5.92
C ALA A 210 18.07 -45.68 -6.46
N SER A 211 17.05 -46.31 -5.87
CA SER A 211 15.64 -46.07 -6.22
C SER A 211 15.22 -44.61 -5.96
N ALA A 212 15.63 -44.04 -4.82
CA ALA A 212 15.39 -42.64 -4.50
C ALA A 212 16.10 -41.69 -5.49
N GLY A 213 17.33 -42.04 -5.91
CA GLY A 213 18.08 -41.32 -6.94
C GLY A 213 17.40 -41.35 -8.31
N GLU A 214 16.88 -42.49 -8.72
CA GLU A 214 16.10 -42.64 -9.97
C GLU A 214 14.80 -41.84 -9.94
N GLN A 215 14.10 -41.84 -8.79
CA GLN A 215 12.90 -41.02 -8.58
C GLN A 215 13.22 -39.51 -8.62
N LEU A 216 14.32 -39.09 -8.01
CA LEU A 216 14.80 -37.70 -8.06
C LEU A 216 15.11 -37.27 -9.49
N GLU A 217 15.82 -38.09 -10.27
CA GLU A 217 16.12 -37.81 -11.67
C GLU A 217 14.85 -37.77 -12.54
N PHE A 218 13.88 -38.64 -12.26
CA PHE A 218 12.57 -38.58 -12.91
C PHE A 218 11.84 -37.26 -12.61
N PHE A 219 11.77 -36.84 -11.34
CA PHE A 219 11.13 -35.57 -10.96
C PHE A 219 11.88 -34.36 -11.52
N LYS A 220 13.21 -34.41 -11.56
CA LYS A 220 14.06 -33.37 -12.16
C LYS A 220 13.77 -33.20 -13.65
N ARG A 221 13.69 -34.29 -14.42
CA ARG A 221 13.25 -34.24 -15.84
C ARG A 221 11.85 -33.68 -16.00
N LYS A 222 10.92 -34.02 -15.09
CA LYS A 222 9.54 -33.50 -15.11
C LYS A 222 9.50 -31.99 -14.81
N VAL A 223 10.32 -31.52 -13.86
CA VAL A 223 10.49 -30.10 -13.55
C VAL A 223 11.14 -29.36 -14.72
N GLU A 224 12.16 -29.92 -15.37
CA GLU A 224 12.77 -29.34 -16.57
C GLU A 224 11.81 -29.24 -17.74
N SER A 225 10.94 -30.24 -17.94
CA SER A 225 9.88 -30.19 -18.95
C SER A 225 8.86 -29.08 -18.63
N ARG A 226 8.46 -28.95 -17.36
CA ARG A 226 7.58 -27.86 -16.92
C ARG A 226 8.24 -26.49 -17.07
N ASN A 227 9.51 -26.36 -16.73
CA ASN A 227 10.26 -25.11 -16.88
C ASN A 227 10.49 -24.74 -18.35
N ARG A 228 10.61 -25.73 -19.26
CA ARG A 228 10.58 -25.50 -20.70
C ARG A 228 9.22 -24.97 -21.15
N GLU A 229 8.14 -25.56 -20.65
CA GLU A 229 6.79 -25.12 -20.97
C GLU A 229 6.46 -23.74 -20.40
N ILE A 230 6.87 -23.45 -19.16
CA ILE A 230 6.77 -22.12 -18.55
C ILE A 230 7.55 -21.10 -19.38
N ARG A 231 8.76 -21.44 -19.86
CA ARG A 231 9.52 -20.56 -20.76
C ARG A 231 8.84 -20.36 -22.11
N ARG A 232 8.23 -21.40 -22.68
CA ARG A 232 7.45 -21.32 -23.93
C ARG A 232 6.23 -20.41 -23.74
N LEU A 233 5.45 -20.64 -22.67
CA LEU A 233 4.28 -19.85 -22.31
C LEU A 233 4.66 -18.40 -21.97
N ASN A 234 5.72 -18.18 -21.20
CA ASN A 234 6.25 -16.85 -20.94
C ASN A 234 6.76 -16.18 -22.23
N GLY A 235 7.35 -16.93 -23.16
CA GLY A 235 7.71 -16.44 -24.49
C GLY A 235 6.49 -15.95 -25.27
N LEU A 236 5.40 -16.73 -25.27
CA LEU A 236 4.11 -16.37 -25.87
C LEU A 236 3.46 -15.16 -25.17
N LEU A 237 3.60 -15.03 -23.86
CA LEU A 237 3.08 -13.90 -23.07
C LEU A 237 3.95 -12.64 -23.16
N SER A 238 5.25 -12.79 -23.43
CA SER A 238 6.18 -11.67 -23.69
C SER A 238 6.08 -11.15 -25.12
N GLY A 239 5.41 -11.89 -26.01
CA GLY A 239 5.16 -11.54 -27.41
C GLY A 239 3.86 -10.74 -27.59
N GLY A 240 3.60 -9.75 -26.74
CA GLY A 240 2.62 -8.71 -27.08
C GLY A 240 3.22 -7.79 -28.15
N ARG A 241 2.43 -7.43 -29.17
CA ARG A 241 2.85 -6.39 -30.12
C ARG A 241 3.14 -5.10 -29.32
N PRO A 242 4.26 -4.40 -29.57
CA PRO A 242 4.53 -3.13 -28.91
C PRO A 242 3.33 -2.19 -29.10
N PRO A 243 2.95 -1.37 -28.10
CA PRO A 243 1.83 -0.43 -28.21
C PRO A 243 1.88 0.44 -29.48
N ALA A 244 3.10 0.77 -29.93
CA ALA A 244 3.36 1.50 -31.16
C ALA A 244 2.93 0.76 -32.46
N VAL A 245 2.95 -0.58 -32.48
CA VAL A 245 2.52 -1.40 -33.62
C VAL A 245 1.00 -1.59 -33.61
N LEU A 246 0.40 -1.70 -32.41
CA LEU A 246 -1.06 -1.76 -32.25
C LEU A 246 -1.74 -0.46 -32.68
N ALA A 247 -1.13 0.70 -32.37
CA ALA A 247 -1.61 2.00 -32.85
C ALA A 247 -1.56 2.13 -34.38
N LYS A 248 -0.63 1.42 -35.04
CA LYS A 248 -0.38 1.50 -36.49
C LYS A 248 -1.24 0.54 -37.32
N GLU A 249 -1.71 -0.57 -36.73
CA GLU A 249 -2.56 -1.57 -37.40
C GLU A 249 -4.05 -1.45 -37.02
N CYS A 250 -4.42 -0.52 -36.13
CA CYS A 250 -5.81 -0.32 -35.74
C CYS A 250 -6.63 0.26 -36.90
N CYS A 251 -7.77 -0.35 -37.21
CA CYS A 251 -8.59 -0.11 -38.41
C CYS A 251 -9.38 1.23 -38.40
N TYR A 252 -8.98 2.23 -37.60
CA TYR A 252 -9.62 3.53 -37.58
C TYR A 252 -9.05 4.43 -38.68
N LYS A 253 -9.90 4.88 -39.61
CA LYS A 253 -9.54 5.70 -40.78
C LYS A 253 -9.19 7.18 -40.44
N GLU A 254 -8.91 7.49 -39.19
CA GLU A 254 -8.54 8.84 -38.71
C GLU A 254 -7.28 8.81 -37.83
N VAL A 255 -6.25 8.08 -38.29
CA VAL A 255 -4.96 7.94 -37.57
C VAL A 255 -4.25 9.30 -37.35
N GLY A 256 -4.53 10.31 -38.18
CA GLY A 256 -3.97 11.66 -38.02
C GLY A 256 -4.44 12.35 -36.73
N ALA A 257 -5.74 12.37 -36.47
CA ALA A 257 -6.30 12.98 -35.26
C ALA A 257 -5.90 12.20 -33.99
N LEU A 258 -5.90 10.87 -34.06
CA LEU A 258 -5.44 10.03 -32.95
C LEU A 258 -3.93 10.17 -32.69
N SER A 259 -3.10 10.42 -33.71
CA SER A 259 -1.66 10.68 -33.51
C SER A 259 -1.44 12.02 -32.81
N GLU A 260 -2.20 13.06 -33.17
CA GLU A 260 -2.15 14.36 -32.51
C GLU A 260 -2.63 14.25 -31.05
N ASP A 261 -3.72 13.51 -30.81
CA ASP A 261 -4.22 13.24 -29.45
C ASP A 261 -3.23 12.40 -28.63
N ILE A 262 -2.57 11.40 -29.23
CA ILE A 262 -1.52 10.62 -28.55
C ILE A 262 -0.33 11.53 -28.21
N ASP A 263 0.09 12.41 -29.11
CA ASP A 263 1.18 13.34 -28.85
C ASP A 263 0.81 14.38 -27.77
N LEU A 264 -0.44 14.87 -27.76
CA LEU A 264 -0.97 15.73 -26.71
C LEU A 264 -1.01 15.01 -25.37
N LEU A 265 -1.55 13.79 -25.32
CA LEU A 265 -1.59 12.97 -24.11
C LEU A 265 -0.19 12.58 -23.63
N GLN A 266 0.77 12.36 -24.53
CA GLN A 266 2.16 12.12 -24.15
C GLN A 266 2.81 13.38 -23.56
N ARG A 267 2.54 14.56 -24.12
CA ARG A 267 3.00 15.83 -23.53
C ARG A 267 2.38 16.08 -22.17
N GLU A 268 1.05 15.95 -22.05
CA GLU A 268 0.35 16.08 -20.77
C GLU A 268 0.87 15.07 -19.75
N LYS A 269 1.12 13.82 -20.16
CA LYS A 269 1.73 12.81 -19.29
C LYS A 269 3.13 13.24 -18.82
N THR A 270 3.97 13.76 -19.72
CA THR A 270 5.31 14.25 -19.32
C THR A 270 5.22 15.45 -18.39
N GLU A 271 4.31 16.38 -18.65
CA GLU A 271 4.07 17.56 -17.81
C GLU A 271 3.54 17.18 -16.43
N LEU A 272 2.60 16.25 -16.35
CA LEU A 272 2.09 15.70 -15.08
C LEU A 272 3.19 14.95 -14.33
N MET A 273 4.04 14.18 -15.02
CA MET A 273 5.18 13.51 -14.38
C MET A 273 6.19 14.52 -13.81
N THR A 274 6.49 15.60 -14.54
CA THR A 274 7.33 16.69 -14.01
C THR A 274 6.67 17.40 -12.84
N GLN A 275 5.38 17.70 -12.90
CA GLN A 275 4.65 18.31 -11.78
C GLN A 275 4.65 17.42 -10.54
N VAL A 276 4.45 16.10 -10.71
CA VAL A 276 4.53 15.14 -9.60
C VAL A 276 5.93 15.12 -9.00
N SER A 277 6.99 15.13 -9.81
CA SER A 277 8.37 15.23 -9.32
C SER A 277 8.60 16.53 -8.54
N GLU A 278 8.14 17.67 -9.07
CA GLU A 278 8.26 18.96 -8.39
C GLU A 278 7.48 19.01 -7.07
N TYR A 279 6.29 18.41 -7.00
CA TYR A 279 5.53 18.30 -5.75
C TYR A 279 6.22 17.37 -4.75
N GLN A 280 6.85 16.30 -5.22
CA GLN A 280 7.66 15.43 -4.37
C GLN A 280 8.87 16.20 -3.82
N ASP A 281 9.59 16.97 -4.64
CA ASP A 281 10.73 17.78 -4.19
C ASP A 281 10.28 18.84 -3.17
N LYS A 282 9.19 19.56 -3.46
CA LYS A 282 8.58 20.52 -2.53
C LYS A 282 8.15 19.87 -1.21
N MET A 283 7.66 18.64 -1.25
CA MET A 283 7.29 17.86 -0.06
C MET A 283 8.52 17.44 0.74
N HIS A 284 9.60 16.99 0.09
CA HIS A 284 10.87 16.68 0.75
C HIS A 284 11.45 17.93 1.42
N ASP A 285 11.43 19.08 0.75
CA ASP A 285 11.90 20.36 1.31
C ASP A 285 11.04 20.83 2.49
N ALA A 286 9.72 20.65 2.40
CA ALA A 286 8.80 20.96 3.51
C ALA A 286 9.05 20.02 4.70
N MET A 287 9.27 18.73 4.45
CA MET A 287 9.59 17.75 5.48
C MET A 287 10.93 18.06 6.17
N GLN A 288 11.98 18.40 5.40
CA GLN A 288 13.25 18.82 5.98
C GLN A 288 13.13 20.11 6.81
N ARG A 289 12.32 21.08 6.37
CA ARG A 289 12.02 22.28 7.17
C ARG A 289 11.28 21.93 8.45
N ALA A 290 10.31 21.02 8.40
CA ALA A 290 9.58 20.56 9.58
C ALA A 290 10.50 19.85 10.58
N LEU A 291 11.43 19.01 10.11
CA LEU A 291 12.42 18.36 10.96
C LEU A 291 13.34 19.38 11.64
N ARG A 292 13.86 20.37 10.91
CA ARG A 292 14.67 21.45 11.51
C ARG A 292 13.90 22.24 12.56
N LEU A 293 12.63 22.55 12.30
CA LEU A 293 11.76 23.23 13.27
C LEU A 293 11.50 22.38 14.51
N GLU A 294 11.34 21.07 14.37
CA GLU A 294 11.17 20.17 15.53
C GLU A 294 12.46 20.07 16.35
N GLU A 295 13.63 20.01 15.71
CA GLU A 295 14.94 20.09 16.40
C GLU A 295 15.10 21.41 17.16
N GLU A 296 14.75 22.54 16.55
CA GLU A 296 14.77 23.85 17.21
C GLU A 296 13.79 23.92 18.38
N LYS A 297 12.58 23.39 18.21
CA LYS A 297 11.59 23.29 19.28
C LYS A 297 12.10 22.45 20.46
N GLN A 298 12.73 21.31 20.19
CA GLN A 298 13.34 20.48 21.23
C GLN A 298 14.44 21.23 21.98
N ARG A 299 15.33 21.93 21.26
CA ARG A 299 16.37 22.78 21.88
C ARG A 299 15.78 23.91 22.72
N LEU A 300 14.72 24.56 22.26
CA LEU A 300 14.04 25.59 23.04
C LEU A 300 13.37 25.00 24.28
N GLN A 301 12.81 23.79 24.18
CA GLN A 301 12.19 23.10 25.30
C GLN A 301 13.23 22.69 26.36
N THR A 302 14.42 22.20 25.96
CA THR A 302 15.51 21.92 26.89
C THR A 302 15.98 23.19 27.58
N ASN A 303 16.21 24.27 26.83
CA ASN A 303 16.61 25.56 27.41
C ASN A 303 15.57 26.10 28.41
N LEU A 304 14.28 25.89 28.14
CA LEU A 304 13.19 26.31 29.03
C LEU A 304 13.16 25.46 30.31
N CYS A 305 13.42 24.15 30.23
CA CYS A 305 13.58 23.31 31.41
C CYS A 305 14.78 23.73 32.26
N GLU A 306 15.95 23.96 31.65
CA GLU A 306 17.14 24.45 32.34
C GLU A 306 16.88 25.79 33.03
N LEU A 307 16.17 26.71 32.37
CA LEU A 307 15.81 28.00 32.96
C LEU A 307 14.86 27.85 34.15
N LYS A 308 13.90 26.91 34.09
CA LYS A 308 13.00 26.61 35.21
C LYS A 308 13.77 26.03 36.40
N GLU A 309 14.68 25.11 36.16
CA GLU A 309 15.52 24.54 37.22
C GLU A 309 16.40 25.61 37.85
N ALA A 310 17.02 26.48 37.04
CA ALA A 310 17.79 27.61 37.55
C ALA A 310 16.92 28.58 38.38
N ALA A 311 15.68 28.84 37.96
CA ALA A 311 14.75 29.68 38.71
C ALA A 311 14.37 29.06 40.05
N LEU A 312 14.08 27.75 40.09
CA LEU A 312 13.80 27.02 41.33
C LEU A 312 14.99 27.04 42.29
N GLN A 313 16.21 26.82 41.78
CA GLN A 313 17.42 26.91 42.61
C GLN A 313 17.61 28.30 43.23
N VAL A 314 17.31 29.36 42.47
CA VAL A 314 17.37 30.74 42.98
C VAL A 314 16.30 30.97 44.04
N GLU A 315 15.09 30.43 43.86
CA GLU A 315 14.00 30.52 44.84
C GLU A 315 14.34 29.76 46.14
N ASP A 316 14.84 28.53 46.04
CA ASP A 316 15.27 27.72 47.19
C ASP A 316 16.42 28.40 47.96
N GLN A 317 17.37 28.99 47.25
CA GLN A 317 18.46 29.75 47.85
C GLN A 317 17.93 30.99 48.58
N ALA A 318 16.99 31.73 47.98
CA ALA A 318 16.37 32.89 48.60
C ALA A 318 15.55 32.51 49.85
N ASN A 319 14.79 31.42 49.79
CA ASN A 319 14.04 30.90 50.94
C ASN A 319 14.98 30.48 52.08
N SER A 320 16.08 29.79 51.76
CA SER A 320 17.11 29.42 52.74
C SER A 320 17.76 30.64 53.41
N GLU A 321 18.01 31.71 52.64
CA GLU A 321 18.51 32.97 53.17
C GLU A 321 17.49 33.68 54.07
N ILE A 322 16.20 33.64 53.71
CA ILE A 322 15.12 34.17 54.55
C ILE A 322 15.03 33.40 55.86
N ASP A 323 15.04 32.07 55.82
CA ASP A 323 15.00 31.22 57.03
C ASP A 323 16.18 31.49 57.96
N ALA A 324 17.39 31.65 57.39
CA ALA A 324 18.58 32.02 58.15
C ALA A 324 18.42 33.41 58.81
N LYS A 325 17.87 34.39 58.08
CA LYS A 325 17.61 35.73 58.61
C LYS A 325 16.50 35.74 59.67
N GLU A 326 15.46 34.92 59.51
CA GLU A 326 14.43 34.74 60.53
C GLU A 326 14.99 34.12 61.80
N ALA A 327 15.87 33.12 61.69
CA ALA A 327 16.54 32.53 62.85
C ALA A 327 17.41 33.55 63.59
N GLU A 328 18.19 34.36 62.87
CA GLU A 328 18.94 35.48 63.43
C GLU A 328 18.01 36.49 64.14
N LEU A 329 16.88 36.85 63.52
CA LEU A 329 15.90 37.76 64.12
C LEU A 329 15.26 37.18 65.39
N ARG A 330 14.91 35.90 65.40
CA ARG A 330 14.39 35.21 66.60
C ARG A 330 15.44 35.20 67.72
N GLN A 331 16.71 34.98 67.39
CA GLN A 331 17.81 35.02 68.36
C GLN A 331 18.00 36.42 68.94
N LEU A 332 17.98 37.46 68.10
CA LEU A 332 18.03 38.86 68.53
C LEU A 332 16.82 39.25 69.38
N GLN A 333 15.61 38.77 69.06
CA GLN A 333 14.40 38.97 69.88
C GLN A 333 14.55 38.34 71.26
N ILE A 334 15.08 37.12 71.36
CA ILE A 334 15.36 36.45 72.64
C ILE A 334 16.39 37.24 73.46
N GLU A 335 17.44 37.74 72.82
CA GLU A 335 18.43 38.60 73.48
C GLU A 335 17.82 39.92 73.96
N LEU A 336 16.96 40.55 73.16
CA LEU A 336 16.25 41.77 73.52
C LEU A 336 15.31 41.54 74.72
N GLU A 337 14.55 40.44 74.73
CA GLU A 337 13.72 40.07 75.87
C GLU A 337 14.55 39.80 77.13
N LYS A 338 15.70 39.14 77.00
CA LYS A 338 16.62 38.91 78.12
C LYS A 338 17.14 40.23 78.68
N LEU A 339 17.50 41.18 77.81
CA LEU A 339 17.93 42.53 78.19
C LEU A 339 16.78 43.33 78.83
N GLN A 340 15.56 43.27 78.29
CA GLN A 340 14.37 43.90 78.86
C GLN A 340 14.03 43.32 80.24
N LYS A 341 14.05 41.99 80.42
CA LYS A 341 13.88 41.34 81.74
C LYS A 341 15.00 41.73 82.71
N ARG A 342 16.23 41.98 82.22
CA ARG A 342 17.35 42.50 83.03
C ARG A 342 17.15 43.98 83.39
N ASN A 343 16.53 44.77 82.51
CA ASN A 343 16.21 46.18 82.71
C ASN A 343 15.00 46.37 83.64
N ASP A 344 13.97 45.53 83.55
CA ASP A 344 12.82 45.49 84.47
C ASP A 344 13.24 45.02 85.88
N LYS A 345 14.18 44.08 85.97
CA LYS A 345 14.84 43.71 87.23
C LYS A 345 15.69 44.84 87.82
N ARG A 346 16.24 45.72 86.96
CA ARG A 346 16.90 46.98 87.37
C ARG A 346 15.90 48.09 87.73
N SER A 347 14.71 48.11 87.15
CA SER A 347 13.66 49.12 87.41
C SER A 347 12.95 48.89 88.76
N LYS A 348 12.88 47.65 89.25
CA LYS A 348 12.28 47.33 90.57
C LYS A 348 13.27 47.36 91.76
N GLY A 349 14.48 47.91 91.59
CA GLY A 349 15.43 48.09 92.69
C GLY A 349 16.35 49.29 92.49
N ARG A 350 16.17 50.30 93.36
CA ARG A 350 17.00 51.52 93.56
C ARG A 350 16.79 52.59 92.48
N GLN A 351 16.20 53.76 92.76
CA GLN A 351 16.53 54.75 93.79
C GLN A 351 18.04 55.00 93.92
N ALA A 352 18.44 56.17 93.44
CA ALA A 352 19.77 56.78 93.54
C ALA A 352 20.90 56.08 92.76
N ALA A 353 21.37 56.73 91.69
CA ALA A 353 22.67 57.40 91.67
C ALA A 353 23.11 57.71 90.24
N GLY A 354 23.61 58.94 90.05
CA GLY A 354 24.90 59.17 89.40
C GLY A 354 24.99 58.86 87.91
N TYR A 355 24.77 59.91 87.12
CA TYR A 355 25.62 60.36 86.01
C TYR A 355 26.77 59.44 85.61
N ASP A 356 26.83 59.02 84.35
CA ASP A 356 28.12 58.92 83.68
C ASP A 356 28.03 59.23 82.19
N LYS A 357 28.95 60.08 81.73
CA LYS A 357 28.94 60.76 80.43
C LYS A 357 29.77 60.01 79.38
N SER A 358 30.13 58.75 79.65
CA SER A 358 31.00 57.92 78.81
C SER A 358 30.24 56.97 77.86
N THR A 359 29.01 56.57 78.19
CA THR A 359 28.21 55.63 77.38
C THR A 359 27.61 56.24 76.12
N LEU A 360 27.39 57.57 76.10
CA LEU A 360 26.90 58.28 74.91
C LEU A 360 27.93 58.34 73.77
N HIS A 361 29.23 58.21 74.06
CA HIS A 361 30.26 58.22 73.02
C HIS A 361 30.37 56.84 72.35
N ASP A 362 30.26 55.77 73.11
CA ASP A 362 30.29 54.40 72.60
C ASP A 362 29.00 54.06 71.83
N ASP A 363 27.84 54.48 72.32
CA ASP A 363 26.57 54.30 71.61
C ASP A 363 26.53 55.12 70.31
N LYS A 364 27.12 56.33 70.30
CA LYS A 364 27.26 57.15 69.09
C LYS A 364 28.26 56.55 68.09
N HIS A 365 29.35 55.94 68.56
CA HIS A 365 30.30 55.23 67.70
C HIS A 365 29.66 53.99 67.07
N MET A 366 28.96 53.17 67.87
CA MET A 366 28.24 51.98 67.43
C MET A 366 27.12 52.30 66.44
N LEU A 367 26.34 53.37 66.68
CA LEU A 367 25.33 53.82 65.72
C LEU A 367 25.98 54.32 64.43
N ASN A 368 27.08 55.08 64.52
CA ASN A 368 27.78 55.61 63.35
C ASN A 368 28.40 54.48 62.52
N GLU A 369 28.92 53.44 63.15
CA GLU A 369 29.44 52.25 62.49
C GLU A 369 28.33 51.43 61.82
N LYS A 370 27.17 51.29 62.48
CA LYS A 370 26.00 50.62 61.90
C LYS A 370 25.41 51.41 60.73
N ILE A 371 25.38 52.74 60.82
CA ILE A 371 24.99 53.62 59.72
C ILE A 371 25.97 53.42 58.55
N ASN A 372 27.27 53.42 58.79
CA ASN A 372 28.27 53.19 57.72
C ASN A 372 28.11 51.83 57.04
N VAL A 373 27.78 50.76 57.78
CA VAL A 373 27.51 49.43 57.21
C VAL A 373 26.23 49.44 56.36
N LEU A 374 25.17 50.10 56.85
CA LEU A 374 23.92 50.22 56.10
C LEU A 374 24.09 51.08 54.84
N THR A 375 24.87 52.17 54.90
CA THR A 375 25.18 53.01 53.74
C THR A 375 25.99 52.24 52.70
N ARG A 376 26.98 51.42 53.10
CA ARG A 376 27.70 50.53 52.17
C ARG A 376 26.76 49.49 51.54
N ARG A 377 25.83 48.94 52.32
CA ARG A 377 24.86 47.96 51.81
C ARG A 377 23.88 48.60 50.83
N GLU A 378 23.47 49.84 51.10
CA GLU A 378 22.64 50.64 50.20
C GLU A 378 23.39 50.93 48.89
N GLU A 379 24.67 51.32 48.94
CA GLU A 379 25.52 51.51 47.76
C GLU A 379 25.69 50.21 46.94
N GLU A 380 25.90 49.07 47.60
CA GLU A 380 25.97 47.75 46.95
C GLU A 380 24.66 47.40 46.22
N LEU A 381 23.52 47.59 46.88
CA LEU A 381 22.21 47.36 46.29
C LEU A 381 21.94 48.31 45.12
N GLN A 382 22.37 49.57 45.22
CA GLN A 382 22.28 50.55 44.13
C GLN A 382 23.07 50.07 42.90
N ILE A 383 24.28 49.53 43.11
CA ILE A 383 25.10 48.97 42.02
C ILE A 383 24.43 47.75 41.39
N VAL A 384 23.81 46.88 42.19
CA VAL A 384 23.09 45.70 41.67
C VAL A 384 21.86 46.12 40.87
N ILE A 385 21.08 47.09 41.35
CA ILE A 385 19.93 47.64 40.65
C ILE A 385 20.37 48.24 39.30
N GLU A 386 21.45 49.01 39.27
CA GLU A 386 21.98 49.57 38.02
C GLU A 386 22.48 48.48 37.05
N LYS A 387 23.09 47.40 37.55
CA LYS A 387 23.44 46.24 36.73
C LYS A 387 22.22 45.54 36.15
N LEU A 388 21.15 45.37 36.94
CA LEU A 388 19.90 44.75 36.48
C LEU A 388 19.17 45.63 35.47
N LYS A 389 19.12 46.96 35.67
CA LYS A 389 18.58 47.90 34.67
C LYS A 389 19.33 47.82 33.35
N LYS A 390 20.67 47.76 33.37
CA LYS A 390 21.48 47.57 32.16
C LYS A 390 21.19 46.25 31.45
N LYS A 391 20.97 45.16 32.20
CA LYS A 391 20.57 43.87 31.63
C LYS A 391 19.18 43.93 31.01
N LEU A 392 18.20 44.53 31.70
CA LEU A 392 16.84 44.74 31.20
C LEU A 392 16.86 45.52 29.88
N HIS A 393 17.58 46.63 29.85
CA HIS A 393 17.71 47.47 28.65
C HIS A 393 18.36 46.71 27.48
N LYS A 394 19.31 45.82 27.76
CA LYS A 394 19.95 44.96 26.74
C LYS A 394 18.98 43.91 26.19
N VAL A 395 18.08 43.38 27.01
CA VAL A 395 17.03 42.45 26.58
C VAL A 395 15.97 43.19 25.75
N GLU A 396 15.52 44.36 26.20
CA GLU A 396 14.59 45.22 25.45
C GLU A 396 15.15 45.61 24.08
N SER A 397 16.44 45.97 24.02
CA SER A 397 17.11 46.29 22.75
C SER A 397 17.16 45.08 21.80
N LYS A 398 17.38 43.87 22.33
CA LYS A 398 17.37 42.64 21.53
C LYS A 398 15.98 42.28 21.04
N MET A 399 14.96 42.40 21.90
CA MET A 399 13.56 42.19 21.54
C MET A 399 13.09 43.16 20.43
N SER A 400 13.52 44.42 20.52
CA SER A 400 13.24 45.42 19.48
C SER A 400 13.94 45.09 18.15
N ALA A 401 15.19 44.63 18.20
CA ALA A 401 15.93 44.21 17.00
C ALA A 401 15.28 43.00 16.32
N THR A 402 14.91 41.95 17.07
CA THR A 402 14.25 40.77 16.49
C THR A 402 12.87 41.11 15.94
N GLN A 403 12.13 42.02 16.59
CA GLN A 403 10.83 42.47 16.09
C GLN A 403 10.96 43.28 14.79
N LYS A 404 12.04 44.05 14.64
CA LYS A 404 12.36 44.76 13.39
C LYS A 404 12.75 43.80 12.26
N GLU A 405 13.59 42.81 12.54
CA GLU A 405 13.97 41.76 11.56
C GLU A 405 12.75 40.97 11.07
N LEU A 406 11.80 40.66 11.95
CA LEU A 406 10.56 39.99 11.59
C LEU A 406 9.68 40.85 10.68
N GLN A 407 9.60 42.17 10.92
CA GLN A 407 8.89 43.09 10.04
C GLN A 407 9.55 43.21 8.66
N GLU A 408 10.89 43.25 8.61
CA GLU A 408 11.64 43.30 7.36
C GLU A 408 11.44 42.02 6.53
N GLN A 409 11.42 40.83 7.16
CA GLN A 409 11.11 39.57 6.47
C GLN A 409 9.69 39.53 5.90
N VAL A 410 8.68 40.03 6.64
CA VAL A 410 7.30 40.09 6.16
C VAL A 410 7.17 41.05 4.97
N GLN A 411 7.86 42.19 5.02
CA GLN A 411 7.87 43.16 3.92
C GLN A 411 8.58 42.59 2.69
N GLN A 412 9.69 41.87 2.87
CA GLN A 412 10.43 41.27 1.76
C GLN A 412 9.63 40.13 1.09
N ASN A 413 8.88 39.34 1.87
CA ASN A 413 7.98 38.32 1.34
C ASN A 413 6.79 38.92 0.56
N SER A 414 6.31 40.12 0.92
CA SER A 414 5.23 40.75 0.14
C SER A 414 5.72 41.28 -1.21
N VAL A 415 6.93 41.84 -1.25
CA VAL A 415 7.55 42.33 -2.49
C VAL A 415 7.84 41.18 -3.46
N THR A 416 8.36 40.05 -2.97
CA THR A 416 8.62 38.87 -3.83
C THR A 416 7.33 38.29 -4.42
N LEU A 417 6.24 38.26 -3.64
CA LEU A 417 4.93 37.84 -4.13
C LEU A 417 4.37 38.78 -5.20
N ASP A 418 4.58 40.09 -5.06
CA ASP A 418 4.16 41.07 -6.07
C ASP A 418 4.99 40.96 -7.36
N GLU A 419 6.30 40.74 -7.26
CA GLU A 419 7.16 40.47 -8.43
C GLU A 419 6.76 39.19 -9.16
N GLU A 420 6.46 38.13 -8.42
CA GLU A 420 6.01 36.85 -8.98
C GLU A 420 4.63 36.98 -9.66
N LYS A 421 3.73 37.76 -9.07
CA LYS A 421 2.43 38.08 -9.67
C LYS A 421 2.55 38.88 -10.96
N ILE A 422 3.54 39.79 -11.06
CA ILE A 422 3.84 40.52 -12.29
C ILE A 422 4.40 39.56 -13.36
N ARG A 423 5.34 38.68 -12.98
CA ARG A 423 5.93 37.67 -13.87
C ARG A 423 4.85 36.74 -14.46
N LEU A 424 3.99 36.19 -13.60
CA LEU A 424 2.90 35.31 -14.02
C LEU A 424 1.87 36.01 -14.93
N LYS A 425 1.59 37.31 -14.69
CA LYS A 425 0.74 38.10 -15.60
C LYS A 425 1.40 38.26 -16.97
N SER A 426 2.71 38.53 -17.03
CA SER A 426 3.41 38.65 -18.31
C SER A 426 3.49 37.33 -19.08
N GLU A 427 3.64 36.20 -18.40
CA GLU A 427 3.64 34.88 -19.02
C GLU A 427 2.27 34.54 -19.59
N ARG A 428 1.20 34.74 -18.82
CA ARG A 428 -0.18 34.58 -19.31
C ARG A 428 -0.43 35.43 -20.56
N ASP A 429 -0.04 36.70 -20.54
CA ASP A 429 -0.26 37.62 -21.67
C ASP A 429 0.56 37.20 -22.91
N PHE A 430 1.77 36.67 -22.69
CA PHE A 430 2.60 36.08 -23.74
C PHE A 430 1.92 34.87 -24.38
N PHE A 431 1.48 33.89 -23.57
CA PHE A 431 0.84 32.68 -24.09
C PHE A 431 -0.52 32.96 -24.74
N GLN A 432 -1.28 33.93 -24.22
CA GLN A 432 -2.54 34.35 -24.85
C GLN A 432 -2.30 34.98 -26.23
N LYS A 433 -1.27 35.81 -26.36
CA LYS A 433 -0.87 36.40 -27.64
C LYS A 433 -0.35 35.34 -28.62
N GLU A 434 0.36 34.35 -28.12
CA GLU A 434 0.89 33.25 -28.91
C GLU A 434 -0.19 32.28 -29.39
N TYR A 435 -1.18 31.99 -28.54
CA TYR A 435 -2.39 31.25 -28.90
C TYR A 435 -3.16 31.96 -30.03
N LEU A 436 -3.40 33.27 -29.90
CA LEU A 436 -4.02 34.07 -30.96
C LEU A 436 -3.20 34.07 -32.26
N ARG A 437 -1.86 34.08 -32.15
CA ARG A 437 -0.95 34.00 -33.31
C ARG A 437 -1.00 32.63 -34.00
N LEU A 438 -1.07 31.53 -33.24
CA LEU A 438 -1.21 30.18 -33.79
C LEU A 438 -2.56 30.01 -34.46
N MET A 439 -3.64 30.45 -33.82
CA MET A 439 -4.99 30.40 -34.39
C MET A 439 -5.12 31.22 -35.67
N GLY A 440 -4.35 32.31 -35.83
CA GLY A 440 -4.28 33.09 -37.07
C GLY A 440 -3.41 32.50 -38.19
N LYS A 441 -2.65 31.43 -37.92
CA LYS A 441 -1.77 30.75 -38.90
C LYS A 441 -2.32 29.41 -39.38
N SER A 442 -3.31 28.85 -38.71
CA SER A 442 -4.02 27.64 -39.14
C SER A 442 -4.84 27.93 -40.39
N GLY A 443 -4.25 27.69 -41.56
CA GLY A 443 -4.93 27.77 -42.86
C GLY A 443 -4.71 29.07 -43.60
N SER A 444 -3.49 29.34 -44.06
CA SER A 444 -3.34 30.30 -45.16
C SER A 444 -3.97 29.67 -46.41
N ASP A 445 -5.00 30.29 -46.98
CA ASP A 445 -5.64 29.85 -48.23
C ASP A 445 -4.62 29.60 -49.37
N SER A 446 -3.44 30.22 -49.29
CA SER A 446 -2.31 30.00 -50.19
C SER A 446 -1.70 28.58 -50.13
N GLU A 447 -1.64 27.97 -48.94
CA GLU A 447 -1.03 26.65 -48.77
C GLU A 447 -2.00 25.54 -49.22
N ILE A 448 -3.29 25.73 -48.96
CA ILE A 448 -4.36 24.86 -49.47
C ILE A 448 -4.45 24.94 -51.00
N ALA A 449 -4.35 26.15 -51.57
CA ALA A 449 -4.34 26.34 -53.02
C ALA A 449 -3.12 25.70 -53.70
N PHE A 450 -1.95 25.76 -53.07
CA PHE A 450 -0.72 25.14 -53.57
C PHE A 450 -0.84 23.61 -53.61
N LEU A 451 -1.34 23.00 -52.53
CA LEU A 451 -1.53 21.55 -52.46
C LEU A 451 -2.60 21.05 -53.45
N HIS A 452 -3.69 21.81 -53.64
CA HIS A 452 -4.70 21.49 -54.66
C HIS A 452 -4.13 21.56 -56.09
N ALA A 453 -3.27 22.54 -56.39
CA ALA A 453 -2.62 22.63 -57.71
C ALA A 453 -1.66 21.45 -57.97
N GLN A 454 -0.95 21.00 -56.93
CA GLN A 454 -0.02 19.88 -57.02
C GLN A 454 -0.73 18.54 -57.21
N ILE A 455 -1.88 18.33 -56.55
CA ILE A 455 -2.73 17.14 -56.74
C ILE A 455 -3.26 17.10 -58.18
N LYS A 456 -3.77 18.22 -58.70
CA LYS A 456 -4.33 18.30 -60.05
C LYS A 456 -3.30 17.98 -61.14
N SER A 457 -2.06 18.46 -60.98
CA SER A 457 -0.95 18.14 -61.90
C SER A 457 -0.60 16.65 -61.90
N LYS A 458 -0.68 15.98 -60.75
CA LYS A 458 -0.38 14.54 -60.62
C LYS A 458 -1.50 13.67 -61.20
N ASP A 459 -2.75 14.11 -61.12
CA ASP A 459 -3.88 13.42 -61.73
C ASP A 459 -3.84 13.48 -63.28
N GLU A 460 -3.40 14.60 -63.85
CA GLU A 460 -3.20 14.75 -65.30
C GLU A 460 -2.07 13.83 -65.82
N GLU A 461 -0.98 13.69 -65.07
CA GLU A 461 0.14 12.80 -65.38
C GLU A 461 -0.29 11.31 -65.34
N LEU A 462 -1.13 10.94 -64.38
CA LEU A 462 -1.73 9.60 -64.31
C LEU A 462 -2.70 9.32 -65.46
N HIS A 463 -3.42 10.33 -65.95
CA HIS A 463 -4.33 10.18 -67.08
C HIS A 463 -3.56 9.90 -68.39
N VAL A 464 -2.41 10.54 -68.59
CA VAL A 464 -1.56 10.31 -69.79
C VAL A 464 -0.98 8.89 -69.78
N LEU A 465 -0.42 8.45 -68.65
CA LEU A 465 0.16 7.10 -68.52
C LEU A 465 -0.88 5.99 -68.73
N ARG A 466 -2.14 6.20 -68.32
CA ARG A 466 -3.24 5.27 -68.59
C ARG A 466 -3.62 5.21 -70.08
N SER A 467 -3.51 6.33 -70.80
CA SER A 467 -3.75 6.39 -72.24
C SER A 467 -2.66 5.66 -73.04
N GLU A 468 -1.39 5.76 -72.62
CA GLU A 468 -0.26 5.09 -73.27
C GLU A 468 -0.32 3.55 -73.12
N LEU A 469 -0.75 3.07 -71.94
CA LEU A 469 -0.96 1.64 -71.68
C LEU A 469 -2.08 1.04 -72.54
N CYS A 470 -3.12 1.82 -72.87
CA CYS A 470 -4.22 1.37 -73.72
C CYS A 470 -3.76 1.19 -75.19
N MET A 471 -2.88 2.08 -75.68
CA MET A 471 -2.35 2.03 -77.05
C MET A 471 -1.33 0.89 -77.29
N LEU A 472 -0.56 0.52 -76.26
CA LEU A 472 0.40 -0.59 -76.33
C LEU A 472 -0.28 -1.98 -76.34
N SER A 473 -1.49 -2.11 -75.80
CA SER A 473 -2.25 -3.37 -75.81
C SER A 473 -2.81 -3.73 -77.19
N THR A 474 -2.93 -2.76 -78.11
CA THR A 474 -3.54 -2.98 -79.43
C THR A 474 -2.53 -3.37 -80.54
N ALA A 475 -1.23 -3.38 -80.27
CA ALA A 475 -0.18 -3.56 -81.28
C ALA A 475 0.40 -4.98 -81.43
N LYS A 476 -0.06 -5.97 -80.64
CA LYS A 476 0.46 -7.36 -80.66
C LYS A 476 -0.57 -8.40 -81.14
N LEU A 477 -1.08 -8.26 -82.36
CA LEU A 477 -1.79 -9.33 -83.07
C LEU A 477 -1.66 -9.08 -84.59
N GLN A 478 -0.63 -9.65 -85.24
CA GLN A 478 -0.63 -10.03 -86.66
C GLN A 478 0.72 -10.66 -87.14
N LEU A 479 0.62 -11.86 -87.79
CA LEU A 479 1.50 -12.48 -88.82
C LEU A 479 2.86 -13.07 -88.32
N SER A 480 3.23 -14.37 -88.38
CA SER A 480 3.05 -15.57 -89.25
C SER A 480 3.90 -15.59 -90.56
N PRO A 481 4.49 -16.75 -91.00
CA PRO A 481 5.88 -16.88 -91.52
C PRO A 481 6.03 -17.27 -93.01
N ARG A 482 7.27 -17.23 -93.58
CA ARG A 482 7.77 -18.14 -94.66
C ARG A 482 9.26 -18.03 -95.10
N LYS A 483 9.93 -19.21 -95.11
CA LYS A 483 10.81 -19.90 -96.11
C LYS A 483 12.05 -19.27 -96.84
N SER A 484 13.07 -20.16 -96.96
CA SER A 484 14.09 -20.42 -98.03
C SER A 484 15.27 -19.42 -98.18
N GLU A 485 16.55 -19.74 -98.51
CA GLU A 485 17.19 -20.70 -99.45
C GLU A 485 18.69 -21.03 -99.11
N ASN A 486 19.26 -21.91 -99.95
CA ASN A 486 20.59 -22.58 -100.05
C ASN A 486 21.86 -21.70 -100.13
N ILE A 487 23.07 -22.32 -100.01
CA ILE A 487 24.22 -22.30 -100.97
C ILE A 487 25.29 -23.36 -100.60
N SER A 488 25.96 -23.88 -101.64
CA SER A 488 26.72 -25.13 -101.85
C SER A 488 28.27 -25.09 -101.58
N PRO A 489 28.98 -26.25 -101.64
CA PRO A 489 30.44 -26.40 -101.54
C PRO A 489 31.14 -26.66 -102.91
N PRO A 490 32.49 -26.69 -103.02
CA PRO A 490 33.16 -27.06 -104.27
C PRO A 490 33.76 -28.49 -104.29
N THR A 491 33.61 -29.10 -105.47
CA THR A 491 34.15 -30.37 -106.01
C THR A 491 35.50 -30.12 -106.71
N VAL A 492 36.41 -31.10 -106.90
CA VAL A 492 36.83 -31.80 -108.15
C VAL A 492 38.16 -32.53 -107.84
N SER A 493 38.66 -33.59 -108.49
CA SER A 493 38.24 -34.55 -109.53
C SER A 493 39.31 -35.65 -109.60
N SER A 494 38.91 -36.84 -110.06
CA SER A 494 39.74 -38.02 -110.36
C SER A 494 40.39 -37.93 -111.75
N THR A 495 41.60 -38.46 -111.95
CA THR A 495 42.05 -38.99 -113.26
C THR A 495 43.06 -40.16 -113.11
N TYR A 496 42.81 -41.22 -113.89
CA TYR A 496 43.67 -42.37 -114.28
C TYR A 496 44.97 -41.89 -114.99
N SER A 497 46.11 -42.59 -115.17
CA SER A 497 46.50 -44.01 -115.32
C SER A 497 48.07 -44.12 -115.44
N PRO A 498 48.71 -45.29 -115.72
CA PRO A 498 49.91 -45.77 -115.02
C PRO A 498 51.25 -45.59 -115.78
N SER A 499 52.37 -45.79 -115.08
CA SER A 499 53.68 -46.03 -115.70
C SER A 499 54.53 -46.99 -114.88
N ASN A 500 54.58 -48.25 -115.34
CA ASN A 500 55.41 -49.33 -114.82
C ASN A 500 56.87 -49.07 -115.19
N ARG A 501 57.67 -48.62 -114.21
CA ARG A 501 59.13 -48.80 -114.23
C ARG A 501 59.78 -48.52 -112.87
N SER A 502 59.20 -48.99 -111.75
CA SER A 502 59.81 -48.80 -110.42
C SER A 502 59.14 -49.57 -109.25
N ASP A 503 58.47 -50.70 -109.47
CA ASP A 503 57.54 -51.29 -108.47
C ASP A 503 58.16 -51.61 -107.09
N CYS A 504 59.48 -51.81 -107.01
CA CYS A 504 60.20 -51.96 -105.73
C CYS A 504 60.34 -50.64 -104.95
N VAL A 505 60.73 -49.55 -105.64
CA VAL A 505 60.99 -48.24 -105.02
C VAL A 505 59.69 -47.50 -104.77
N GLN A 506 58.71 -47.58 -105.68
CA GLN A 506 57.38 -46.99 -105.51
C GLN A 506 56.64 -47.63 -104.31
N ALA A 507 56.73 -48.96 -104.14
CA ALA A 507 56.13 -49.64 -102.99
C ALA A 507 56.84 -49.30 -101.66
N ALA A 508 58.16 -49.07 -101.69
CA ALA A 508 58.91 -48.60 -100.52
C ALA A 508 58.53 -47.17 -100.12
N ILE A 509 58.42 -46.25 -101.08
CA ILE A 509 57.94 -44.88 -100.87
C ILE A 509 56.51 -44.90 -100.29
N ALA A 510 55.60 -45.69 -100.89
CA ALA A 510 54.22 -45.79 -100.40
C ALA A 510 54.11 -46.39 -98.97
N ARG A 511 55.05 -47.24 -98.54
CA ARG A 511 55.12 -47.71 -97.15
C ARG A 511 55.56 -46.59 -96.21
N VAL A 512 56.62 -45.87 -96.56
CA VAL A 512 57.13 -44.73 -95.77
C VAL A 512 56.09 -43.60 -95.69
N GLU A 513 55.35 -43.35 -96.76
CA GLU A 513 54.26 -42.37 -96.76
C GLU A 513 53.11 -42.80 -95.84
N ARG A 514 52.72 -44.08 -95.86
CA ARG A 514 51.73 -44.62 -94.93
C ARG A 514 52.20 -44.56 -93.47
N GLU A 515 53.46 -44.91 -93.20
CA GLU A 515 54.04 -44.80 -91.86
C GLU A 515 54.09 -43.35 -91.38
N ARG A 516 54.46 -42.41 -92.25
CA ARG A 516 54.43 -40.96 -91.97
C ARG A 516 53.01 -40.49 -91.68
N ASP A 517 52.03 -40.91 -92.47
CA ASP A 517 50.65 -40.47 -92.31
C ASP A 517 50.01 -41.10 -91.06
N CYS A 518 50.32 -42.36 -90.73
CA CYS A 518 49.98 -42.98 -89.45
C CYS A 518 50.61 -42.21 -88.27
N ALA A 519 51.90 -41.88 -88.34
CA ALA A 519 52.57 -41.10 -87.29
C ALA A 519 52.00 -39.69 -87.15
N ARG A 520 51.54 -39.05 -88.23
CA ARG A 520 50.84 -37.76 -88.19
C ARG A 520 49.49 -37.88 -87.49
N VAL A 521 48.71 -38.91 -87.81
CA VAL A 521 47.41 -39.16 -87.14
C VAL A 521 47.62 -39.43 -85.65
N GLU A 522 48.63 -40.21 -85.28
CA GLU A 522 48.98 -40.44 -83.87
C GLU A 522 49.43 -39.16 -83.17
N LEU A 523 50.28 -38.33 -83.79
CA LEU A 523 50.67 -37.03 -83.24
C LEU A 523 49.47 -36.11 -83.03
N GLU A 524 48.52 -36.08 -83.97
CA GLU A 524 47.32 -35.27 -83.83
C GLU A 524 46.39 -35.82 -82.74
N ARG A 525 46.26 -37.15 -82.60
CA ARG A 525 45.55 -37.78 -81.48
C ARG A 525 46.17 -37.39 -80.13
N MET A 526 47.51 -37.47 -80.01
CA MET A 526 48.23 -37.08 -78.80
C MET A 526 48.09 -35.58 -78.50
N ARG A 527 48.00 -34.71 -79.53
CA ARG A 527 47.70 -33.28 -79.36
C ARG A 527 46.29 -33.07 -78.82
N CYS A 528 45.29 -33.73 -79.40
CA CYS A 528 43.91 -33.69 -78.90
C CYS A 528 43.81 -34.21 -77.46
N GLU A 529 44.48 -35.31 -77.12
CA GLU A 529 44.53 -35.84 -75.75
C GLU A 529 45.17 -34.85 -74.78
N ARG A 530 46.31 -34.26 -75.14
CA ARG A 530 46.98 -33.22 -74.34
C ARG A 530 46.07 -32.01 -74.11
N ASP A 531 45.39 -31.54 -75.16
CA ASP A 531 44.53 -30.35 -75.07
C ASP A 531 43.29 -30.65 -74.23
N THR A 532 42.71 -31.85 -74.37
CA THR A 532 41.63 -32.35 -73.49
C THR A 532 42.07 -32.42 -72.03
N LEU A 533 43.29 -32.90 -71.76
CA LEU A 533 43.83 -32.97 -70.39
C LEU A 533 44.07 -31.57 -69.80
N ARG A 534 44.57 -30.61 -70.60
CA ARG A 534 44.74 -29.22 -70.18
C ARG A 534 43.40 -28.55 -69.85
N GLU A 535 42.39 -28.77 -70.69
CA GLU A 535 41.04 -28.24 -70.45
C GLU A 535 40.40 -28.83 -69.19
N LYS A 536 40.55 -30.15 -68.98
CA LYS A 536 40.11 -30.81 -67.74
C LYS A 536 40.83 -30.26 -66.50
N GLN A 537 42.14 -30.07 -66.59
CA GLN A 537 42.92 -29.50 -65.49
C GLN A 537 42.49 -28.06 -65.20
N LEU A 538 42.29 -27.23 -66.23
CA LEU A 538 41.80 -25.86 -66.07
C LEU A 538 40.42 -25.83 -65.41
N SER A 539 39.49 -26.66 -65.89
CA SER A 539 38.14 -26.77 -65.33
C SER A 539 38.15 -27.22 -63.87
N SER A 540 39.01 -28.18 -63.52
CA SER A 540 39.19 -28.64 -62.13
C SER A 540 39.76 -27.54 -61.22
N VAL A 541 40.73 -26.76 -61.70
CA VAL A 541 41.29 -25.63 -60.93
C VAL A 541 40.25 -24.53 -60.74
N GLN A 542 39.42 -24.25 -61.76
CA GLN A 542 38.33 -23.28 -61.68
C GLN A 542 37.28 -23.70 -60.65
N LEU A 543 36.81 -24.96 -60.70
CA LEU A 543 35.87 -25.50 -59.71
C LEU A 543 36.42 -25.41 -58.28
N HIS A 544 37.68 -25.79 -58.06
CA HIS A 544 38.29 -25.67 -56.74
C HIS A 544 38.45 -24.21 -56.27
N ALA A 545 38.72 -23.27 -57.17
CA ALA A 545 38.77 -21.85 -56.84
C ALA A 545 37.40 -21.31 -56.42
N GLU A 546 36.33 -21.73 -57.12
CA GLU A 546 34.95 -21.39 -56.78
C GLU A 546 34.54 -21.98 -55.42
N GLU A 547 34.82 -23.27 -55.18
CA GLU A 547 34.58 -23.93 -53.89
C GLU A 547 35.28 -23.18 -52.75
N LEU A 548 36.56 -22.85 -52.91
CA LEU A 548 37.33 -22.12 -51.92
C LEU A 548 36.74 -20.72 -51.66
N GLN A 549 36.25 -20.05 -52.70
CA GLN A 549 35.59 -18.76 -52.56
C GLN A 549 34.27 -18.86 -51.79
N THR A 550 33.45 -19.89 -52.06
CA THR A 550 32.20 -20.10 -51.29
C THR A 550 32.48 -20.38 -49.81
N LEU A 551 33.52 -21.16 -49.51
CA LEU A 551 33.95 -21.43 -48.13
C LEU A 551 34.49 -20.18 -47.44
N ARG A 552 35.18 -19.29 -48.15
CA ARG A 552 35.65 -18.00 -47.60
C ARG A 552 34.48 -17.10 -47.23
N VAL A 553 33.53 -16.90 -48.15
CA VAL A 553 32.32 -16.09 -47.89
C VAL A 553 31.54 -16.65 -46.70
N ARG A 554 31.34 -17.97 -46.65
CA ARG A 554 30.67 -18.62 -45.51
C ARG A 554 31.40 -18.40 -44.18
N ASN A 555 32.74 -18.45 -44.17
CA ASN A 555 33.51 -18.17 -42.96
C ASN A 555 33.38 -16.70 -42.53
N GLU A 556 33.39 -15.76 -43.48
CA GLU A 556 33.16 -14.33 -43.18
C GLU A 556 31.77 -14.09 -42.60
N ASP A 557 30.73 -14.71 -43.16
CA ASP A 557 29.37 -14.63 -42.63
C ASP A 557 29.26 -15.18 -41.20
N LEU A 558 29.89 -16.33 -40.93
CA LEU A 558 29.95 -16.91 -39.59
C LEU A 558 30.70 -16.00 -38.61
N GLN A 559 31.82 -15.41 -39.01
CA GLN A 559 32.55 -14.45 -38.19
C GLN A 559 31.72 -13.20 -37.90
N ASN A 560 31.00 -12.67 -38.88
CA ASN A 560 30.09 -11.55 -38.70
C ASN A 560 28.95 -11.89 -37.74
N ARG A 561 28.41 -13.11 -37.82
CA ARG A 561 27.39 -13.59 -36.88
C ARG A 561 27.93 -13.71 -35.45
N ILE A 562 29.15 -14.21 -35.28
CA ILE A 562 29.80 -14.28 -33.95
C ILE A 562 29.96 -12.87 -33.38
N ARG A 563 30.50 -11.91 -34.15
CA ARG A 563 30.65 -10.51 -33.70
C ARG A 563 29.31 -9.85 -33.37
N GLN A 564 28.23 -10.24 -34.04
CA GLN A 564 26.89 -9.77 -33.72
C GLN A 564 26.41 -10.35 -32.38
N LEU A 565 26.52 -11.67 -32.18
CA LEU A 565 26.15 -12.33 -30.93
C LEU A 565 26.96 -11.81 -29.73
N GLU A 566 28.24 -11.51 -29.91
CA GLU A 566 29.10 -10.92 -28.87
C GLU A 566 28.68 -9.49 -28.49
N ARG A 567 28.12 -8.72 -29.44
CA ARG A 567 27.55 -7.40 -29.18
C ARG A 567 26.23 -7.52 -28.43
N GLU A 568 25.32 -8.36 -28.92
CA GLU A 568 24.03 -8.65 -28.27
C GLU A 568 24.25 -9.17 -26.83
N TYR A 569 25.23 -10.05 -26.62
CA TYR A 569 25.59 -10.54 -25.27
C TYR A 569 26.07 -9.42 -24.35
N ARG A 570 26.93 -8.51 -24.85
CA ARG A 570 27.41 -7.37 -24.07
C ARG A 570 26.30 -6.40 -23.72
N GLU A 571 25.41 -6.09 -24.67
CA GLU A 571 24.25 -5.23 -24.47
C GLU A 571 23.31 -5.80 -23.41
N VAL A 572 22.93 -7.08 -23.53
CA VAL A 572 22.08 -7.77 -22.55
C VAL A 572 22.73 -7.78 -21.18
N ASN A 573 24.03 -8.11 -21.09
CA ASN A 573 24.73 -8.16 -19.81
C ASN A 573 24.87 -6.76 -19.17
N SER A 574 25.04 -5.71 -19.98
CA SER A 574 25.08 -4.32 -19.51
C SER A 574 23.74 -3.85 -18.93
N ALA A 575 22.62 -4.34 -19.47
CA ALA A 575 21.29 -4.08 -18.93
C ALA A 575 20.96 -4.96 -17.70
N ARG A 576 21.48 -6.20 -17.66
CA ARG A 576 21.22 -7.16 -16.58
C ARG A 576 21.79 -6.68 -15.24
N ILE A 577 23.04 -6.21 -15.22
CA ILE A 577 23.73 -5.85 -13.97
C ILE A 577 22.97 -4.74 -13.18
N PRO A 578 22.58 -3.60 -13.79
CA PRO A 578 21.78 -2.58 -13.11
C PRO A 578 20.43 -3.10 -12.58
N THR A 579 19.77 -3.99 -13.33
CA THR A 579 18.50 -4.57 -12.86
C THR A 579 18.70 -5.53 -11.70
N GLU A 580 19.81 -6.27 -11.66
CA GLU A 580 20.17 -7.15 -10.54
C GLU A 580 20.51 -6.33 -9.29
N THR A 581 21.25 -5.23 -9.42
CA THR A 581 21.56 -4.34 -8.30
C THR A 581 20.32 -3.63 -7.77
N GLN A 582 19.45 -3.13 -8.66
CA GLN A 582 18.17 -2.53 -8.26
C GLN A 582 17.27 -3.55 -7.53
N ASN A 583 17.21 -4.79 -8.01
CA ASN A 583 16.46 -5.85 -7.32
C ASN A 583 17.06 -6.19 -5.95
N ALA A 584 18.38 -6.09 -5.76
CA ALA A 584 19.00 -6.29 -4.47
C ALA A 584 18.63 -5.17 -3.48
N LEU A 585 18.70 -3.91 -3.92
CA LEU A 585 18.30 -2.76 -3.11
C LEU A 585 16.82 -2.84 -2.72
N LEU A 586 15.93 -3.14 -3.66
CA LEU A 586 14.50 -3.31 -3.36
C LEU A 586 14.23 -4.45 -2.36
N LYS A 587 15.05 -5.51 -2.36
CA LYS A 587 14.94 -6.59 -1.36
C LYS A 587 15.39 -6.13 0.02
N GLU A 588 16.44 -5.30 0.11
CA GLU A 588 16.89 -4.69 1.36
C GLU A 588 15.83 -3.74 1.92
N ASP A 589 15.25 -2.86 1.08
CA ASP A 589 14.17 -1.96 1.47
C ASP A 589 12.95 -2.73 2.01
N VAL A 590 12.55 -3.81 1.32
CA VAL A 590 11.46 -4.68 1.77
C VAL A 590 11.79 -5.36 3.10
N ALA A 591 13.05 -5.76 3.32
CA ALA A 591 13.47 -6.35 4.59
C ALA A 591 13.44 -5.33 5.73
N GLU A 592 13.87 -4.09 5.48
CA GLU A 592 13.82 -3.01 6.46
C GLU A 592 12.38 -2.61 6.80
N LEU A 593 11.51 -2.48 5.79
CA LEU A 593 10.08 -2.21 5.99
C LEU A 593 9.40 -3.32 6.81
N LYS A 594 9.75 -4.59 6.58
CA LYS A 594 9.25 -5.71 7.40
C LYS A 594 9.72 -5.61 8.85
N LYS A 595 10.97 -5.22 9.08
CA LYS A 595 11.51 -5.02 10.43
C LYS A 595 10.75 -3.88 11.14
N ARG A 596 10.58 -2.73 10.50
CA ARG A 596 9.80 -1.60 11.05
C ARG A 596 8.35 -1.98 11.34
N LEU A 597 7.71 -2.76 10.47
CA LEU A 597 6.37 -3.30 10.71
C LEU A 597 6.33 -4.19 11.95
N SER A 598 7.32 -5.06 12.16
CA SER A 598 7.38 -5.91 13.35
C SER A 598 7.59 -5.11 14.63
N GLU A 599 8.42 -4.06 14.60
CA GLU A 599 8.64 -3.16 15.74
C GLU A 599 7.35 -2.41 16.09
N LEU A 600 6.67 -1.81 15.10
CA LEU A 600 5.38 -1.13 15.30
C LEU A 600 4.28 -2.08 15.80
N GLN A 601 4.28 -3.34 15.36
CA GLN A 601 3.37 -4.36 15.90
C GLN A 601 3.63 -4.61 17.39
N THR A 602 4.90 -4.76 17.79
CA THR A 602 5.25 -4.93 19.20
C THR A 602 4.89 -3.71 20.06
N ASP A 603 5.06 -2.50 19.53
CA ASP A 603 4.65 -1.26 20.22
C ASP A 603 3.13 -1.18 20.36
N THR A 604 2.39 -1.58 19.33
CA THR A 604 0.92 -1.63 19.39
C THR A 604 0.44 -2.64 20.45
N GLU A 605 1.14 -3.77 20.60
CA GLU A 605 0.86 -4.75 21.65
C GLU A 605 1.22 -4.22 23.06
N ASN A 606 2.32 -3.47 23.18
CA ASN A 606 2.70 -2.77 24.41
C ASN A 606 1.60 -1.78 24.83
N LEU A 607 1.20 -0.87 23.93
CA LEU A 607 0.16 0.12 24.17
C LEU A 607 -1.20 -0.53 24.51
N ARG A 608 -1.54 -1.66 23.87
CA ARG A 608 -2.75 -2.41 24.19
C ARG A 608 -2.72 -2.96 25.62
N ARG A 609 -1.56 -3.44 26.09
CA ARG A 609 -1.38 -3.88 27.48
C ARG A 609 -1.49 -2.73 28.47
N GLU A 610 -0.86 -1.60 28.19
CA GLU A 610 -0.93 -0.40 29.04
C GLU A 610 -2.36 0.13 29.15
N ASN A 611 -3.09 0.23 28.04
CA ASN A 611 -4.50 0.60 28.04
C ASN A 611 -5.36 -0.37 28.87
N GLY A 612 -5.06 -1.68 28.82
CA GLY A 612 -5.70 -2.67 29.67
C GLY A 612 -5.45 -2.42 31.17
N GLN A 613 -4.22 -2.04 31.55
CA GLN A 613 -3.89 -1.69 32.94
C GLN A 613 -4.62 -0.41 33.40
N ILE A 614 -4.65 0.64 32.56
CA ILE A 614 -5.38 1.88 32.85
C ILE A 614 -6.87 1.60 33.05
N THR A 615 -7.45 0.75 32.20
CA THR A 615 -8.87 0.35 32.31
C THR A 615 -9.15 -0.33 33.65
N LEU A 616 -8.27 -1.25 34.07
CA LEU A 616 -8.40 -1.93 35.37
C LEU A 616 -8.31 -0.95 36.55
N ILE A 617 -7.38 0.02 36.50
CA ILE A 617 -7.26 1.06 37.53
C ILE A 617 -8.51 1.95 37.56
N ASN A 618 -9.05 2.31 36.40
CA ASN A 618 -10.29 3.08 36.33
C ASN A 618 -11.47 2.32 36.93
N GLU A 619 -11.64 1.03 36.65
CA GLU A 619 -12.66 0.20 37.28
C GLU A 619 -12.49 0.13 38.80
N GLN A 620 -11.25 0.04 39.30
CA GLN A 620 -10.98 0.07 40.74
C GLN A 620 -11.37 1.43 41.35
N ASN A 621 -11.02 2.54 40.69
CA ASN A 621 -11.39 3.88 41.12
C ASN A 621 -12.90 4.09 41.14
N GLU A 622 -13.62 3.57 40.13
CA GLU A 622 -15.09 3.63 40.08
C GLU A 622 -15.72 2.87 41.26
N ARG A 623 -15.20 1.69 41.61
CA ARG A 623 -15.64 0.94 42.81
C ARG A 623 -15.41 1.74 44.09
N ILE A 624 -14.23 2.34 44.25
CA ILE A 624 -13.90 3.18 45.41
C ILE A 624 -14.83 4.41 45.49
N ILE A 625 -15.09 5.08 44.36
CA ILE A 625 -16.02 6.21 44.29
C ILE A 625 -17.44 5.77 44.69
N ALA A 626 -17.91 4.61 44.22
CA ALA A 626 -19.21 4.07 44.60
C ALA A 626 -19.31 3.79 46.11
N GLU A 627 -18.25 3.25 46.72
CA GLU A 627 -18.18 3.05 48.17
C GLU A 627 -18.25 4.37 48.95
N TYR A 628 -17.49 5.39 48.54
CA TYR A 628 -17.53 6.70 49.19
C TYR A 628 -18.88 7.40 49.02
N ARG A 629 -19.53 7.29 47.86
CA ARG A 629 -20.90 7.78 47.65
C ARG A 629 -21.90 7.11 48.59
N SER A 630 -21.78 5.80 48.79
CA SER A 630 -22.61 5.05 49.75
C SER A 630 -22.39 5.52 51.19
N LYS A 631 -21.12 5.71 51.60
CA LYS A 631 -20.77 6.25 52.92
C LYS A 631 -21.31 7.66 53.14
N LEU A 632 -21.21 8.53 52.13
CA LEU A 632 -21.76 9.89 52.17
C LEU A 632 -23.29 9.86 52.35
N MET A 633 -24.00 9.05 51.56
CA MET A 633 -25.45 8.91 51.68
C MET A 633 -25.89 8.43 53.08
N LEU A 634 -25.11 7.53 53.70
CA LEU A 634 -25.35 7.11 55.08
C LEU A 634 -25.13 8.26 56.07
N ALA A 635 -24.06 9.04 55.91
CA ALA A 635 -23.78 10.19 56.75
C ALA A 635 -24.86 11.27 56.63
N GLU A 636 -25.29 11.60 55.41
CA GLU A 636 -26.39 12.54 55.14
C GLU A 636 -27.69 12.09 55.81
N ARG A 637 -28.02 10.79 55.74
CA ARG A 637 -29.18 10.23 56.45
C ARG A 637 -29.07 10.38 57.96
N GLN A 638 -27.88 10.24 58.53
CA GLN A 638 -27.68 10.43 59.98
C GLN A 638 -27.81 11.90 60.38
N VAL A 639 -27.26 12.83 59.58
CA VAL A 639 -27.44 14.27 59.77
C VAL A 639 -28.92 14.63 59.72
N HIS A 640 -29.65 14.16 58.71
CA HIS A 640 -31.08 14.42 58.59
C HIS A 640 -31.87 13.89 59.81
N LYS A 641 -31.54 12.71 60.33
CA LYS A 641 -32.14 12.19 61.57
C LYS A 641 -31.82 13.06 62.78
N ALA A 642 -30.60 13.58 62.87
CA ALA A 642 -30.21 14.50 63.94
C ALA A 642 -30.96 15.83 63.83
N ASP A 643 -31.13 16.39 62.63
CA ASP A 643 -31.89 17.62 62.38
C ASP A 643 -33.36 17.48 62.77
N VAL A 644 -34.00 16.36 62.42
CA VAL A 644 -35.37 16.06 62.85
C VAL A 644 -35.47 15.98 64.38
N ARG A 645 -34.48 15.38 65.05
CA ARG A 645 -34.40 15.38 66.52
C ARG A 645 -34.23 16.78 67.11
N VAL A 646 -33.40 17.62 66.51
CA VAL A 646 -33.21 19.01 66.96
C VAL A 646 -34.52 19.78 66.82
N SER A 647 -35.19 19.69 65.67
CA SER A 647 -36.45 20.37 65.41
C SER A 647 -37.57 19.94 66.39
N THR A 648 -37.65 18.67 66.74
CA THR A 648 -38.61 18.19 67.75
C THR A 648 -38.28 18.69 69.16
N LEU A 649 -37.00 18.72 69.54
CA LEU A 649 -36.56 19.30 70.81
C LEU A 649 -36.81 20.81 70.89
N ASP A 650 -36.59 21.55 69.80
CA ASP A 650 -36.87 22.99 69.74
C ASP A 650 -38.37 23.27 69.84
N SER A 651 -39.21 22.48 69.16
CA SER A 651 -40.67 22.58 69.29
C SER A 651 -41.14 22.32 70.73
N SER A 652 -40.56 21.31 71.40
CA SER A 652 -40.83 21.01 72.81
C SER A 652 -40.35 22.12 73.73
N ARG A 653 -39.15 22.67 73.49
CA ARG A 653 -38.61 23.82 74.24
C ARG A 653 -39.52 25.04 74.12
N GLU A 654 -40.04 25.32 72.93
CA GLU A 654 -40.94 26.45 72.70
C GLU A 654 -42.28 26.24 73.42
N SER A 655 -42.85 25.03 73.38
CA SER A 655 -44.05 24.69 74.16
C SER A 655 -43.83 24.90 75.66
N ASN A 656 -42.73 24.37 76.21
CA ASN A 656 -42.40 24.52 77.63
C ASN A 656 -42.15 25.99 78.00
N ARG A 657 -41.54 26.77 77.10
CA ARG A 657 -41.30 28.21 77.29
C ARG A 657 -42.63 28.96 77.36
N ASN A 658 -43.59 28.63 76.49
CA ASN A 658 -44.92 29.22 76.49
C ASN A 658 -45.69 28.88 77.77
N GLU A 659 -45.67 27.62 78.20
CA GLU A 659 -46.27 27.18 79.46
C GLU A 659 -45.65 27.91 80.67
N ALA A 660 -44.31 28.01 80.72
CA ALA A 660 -43.62 28.74 81.78
C ALA A 660 -43.98 30.23 81.80
N ASN A 661 -44.17 30.86 80.63
CA ASN A 661 -44.63 32.24 80.54
C ASN A 661 -46.08 32.38 81.02
N GLN A 662 -46.95 31.44 80.67
CA GLN A 662 -48.34 31.41 81.13
C GLN A 662 -48.42 31.28 82.65
N LEU A 663 -47.69 30.32 83.24
CA LEU A 663 -47.60 30.15 84.69
C LEU A 663 -47.04 31.41 85.39
N ARG A 664 -46.05 32.09 84.79
CA ARG A 664 -45.56 33.38 85.32
C ARG A 664 -46.64 34.46 85.31
N THR A 665 -47.44 34.55 84.25
CA THR A 665 -48.55 35.52 84.19
C THR A 665 -49.64 35.19 85.21
N GLU A 666 -49.98 33.92 85.38
CA GLU A 666 -50.93 33.46 86.39
C GLU A 666 -50.42 33.77 87.81
N MET A 667 -49.16 33.46 88.12
CA MET A 667 -48.55 33.83 89.40
C MET A 667 -48.56 35.34 89.64
N ALA A 668 -48.27 36.17 88.62
CA ALA A 668 -48.32 37.61 88.74
C ALA A 668 -49.76 38.09 89.06
N SER A 669 -50.76 37.51 88.40
CA SER A 669 -52.18 37.81 88.68
C SER A 669 -52.57 37.41 90.10
N LEU A 670 -52.18 36.22 90.56
CA LEU A 670 -52.45 35.75 91.92
C LEU A 670 -51.77 36.62 92.97
N ARG A 671 -50.51 37.03 92.75
CA ARG A 671 -49.82 37.99 93.62
C ARG A 671 -50.56 39.31 93.70
N GLN A 672 -51.07 39.82 92.58
CA GLN A 672 -51.86 41.04 92.57
C GLN A 672 -53.16 40.87 93.38
N THR A 673 -53.87 39.75 93.21
CA THR A 673 -55.08 39.45 94.00
C THR A 673 -54.79 39.29 95.49
N TYR A 674 -53.64 38.72 95.84
CA TYR A 674 -53.20 38.61 97.23
C TYR A 674 -52.97 40.00 97.83
N ILE A 675 -52.26 40.88 97.11
CA ILE A 675 -52.00 42.25 97.55
C ILE A 675 -53.34 42.99 97.76
N THR A 676 -54.31 42.87 96.84
CA THR A 676 -55.62 43.53 97.01
C THR A 676 -56.38 43.00 98.22
N LEU A 677 -56.39 41.68 98.44
CA LEU A 677 -57.01 41.08 99.62
C LEU A 677 -56.34 41.53 100.92
N GLU A 678 -55.02 41.70 100.92
CA GLU A 678 -54.27 42.20 102.08
C GLU A 678 -54.66 43.65 102.42
N HIS A 679 -54.82 44.51 101.40
CA HIS A 679 -55.33 45.88 101.58
C HIS A 679 -56.79 45.89 102.09
N GLU A 680 -57.64 45.01 101.57
CA GLU A 680 -59.03 44.86 102.04
C GLU A 680 -59.08 44.39 103.50
N LYS A 681 -58.25 43.40 103.87
CA LYS A 681 -58.09 42.92 105.24
C LYS A 681 -57.67 44.06 106.17
N ASP A 682 -56.65 44.84 105.82
CA ASP A 682 -56.18 45.97 106.63
C ASP A 682 -57.26 47.06 106.76
N SER A 683 -58.02 47.33 105.69
CA SER A 683 -59.18 48.23 105.72
C SER A 683 -60.27 47.73 106.69
N LEU A 684 -60.59 46.44 106.65
CA LEU A 684 -61.58 45.83 107.55
C LEU A 684 -61.12 45.83 109.01
N VAL A 685 -59.84 45.58 109.29
CA VAL A 685 -59.26 45.68 110.63
C VAL A 685 -59.37 47.12 111.16
N ASN A 686 -58.98 48.11 110.35
CA ASN A 686 -59.16 49.53 110.73
C ASN A 686 -60.63 49.88 110.99
N GLN A 687 -61.57 49.36 110.20
CA GLN A 687 -63.01 49.55 110.44
C GLN A 687 -63.48 48.87 111.72
N LEU A 688 -62.98 47.67 112.02
CA LEU A 688 -63.27 46.93 113.25
C LEU A 688 -62.75 47.69 114.47
N ASP A 689 -61.52 48.18 114.45
CA ASP A 689 -60.91 48.96 115.54
C ASP A 689 -61.71 50.24 115.80
N ASN A 690 -62.05 50.99 114.74
CA ASN A 690 -62.89 52.18 114.84
C ASN A 690 -64.27 51.88 115.45
N LYS A 691 -64.89 50.75 115.10
CA LYS A 691 -66.16 50.31 115.69
C LYS A 691 -65.98 49.90 117.15
N THR A 692 -64.90 49.20 117.48
CA THR A 692 -64.57 48.76 118.83
C THR A 692 -64.34 49.96 119.76
N GLU A 693 -63.62 50.97 119.29
CA GLU A 693 -63.40 52.23 120.03
C GLU A 693 -64.71 52.98 120.27
N LYS A 694 -65.59 53.05 119.25
CA LYS A 694 -66.93 53.64 119.40
C LYS A 694 -67.80 52.86 120.40
N LEU A 695 -67.76 51.53 120.34
CA LEU A 695 -68.47 50.67 121.29
C LEU A 695 -68.00 50.92 122.72
N PHE A 696 -66.69 50.96 122.94
CA PHE A 696 -66.12 51.26 124.25
C PHE A 696 -66.55 52.64 124.78
N LYS A 697 -66.53 53.68 123.92
CA LYS A 697 -67.04 55.02 124.28
C LYS A 697 -68.51 54.96 124.72
N LEU A 698 -69.36 54.28 123.94
CA LEU A 698 -70.77 54.09 124.26
C LEU A 698 -70.98 53.27 125.54
N GLU A 699 -70.16 52.25 125.80
CA GLU A 699 -70.22 51.46 127.04
C GLU A 699 -69.88 52.29 128.27
N VAL A 700 -68.86 53.16 128.17
CA VAL A 700 -68.51 54.12 129.23
C VAL A 700 -69.66 55.11 129.45
N GLU A 701 -70.20 55.70 128.39
CA GLU A 701 -71.37 56.62 128.48
C GLU A 701 -72.60 55.92 129.09
N LEU A 702 -72.84 54.66 128.73
CA LEU A 702 -73.94 53.86 129.28
C LEU A 702 -73.70 53.55 130.76
N LYS A 703 -72.46 53.26 131.16
CA LYS A 703 -72.07 53.08 132.56
C LYS A 703 -72.29 54.38 133.36
N ASP A 704 -71.84 55.51 132.84
CA ASP A 704 -72.08 56.83 133.46
C ASP A 704 -73.58 57.13 133.59
N CYS A 705 -74.39 56.81 132.58
CA CYS A 705 -75.84 56.95 132.64
C CYS A 705 -76.47 56.00 133.66
N LYS A 706 -76.00 54.75 133.77
CA LYS A 706 -76.44 53.78 134.79
C LYS A 706 -76.09 54.26 136.19
N ASP A 707 -74.88 54.78 136.40
CA ASP A 707 -74.43 55.29 137.69
C ASP A 707 -75.23 56.55 138.09
N LYS A 708 -75.46 57.47 137.15
CA LYS A 708 -76.38 58.61 137.34
C LYS A 708 -77.79 58.16 137.68
N ARG A 709 -78.32 57.18 136.95
CA ARG A 709 -79.66 56.60 137.22
C ARG A 709 -79.69 55.98 138.61
N ASN A 710 -78.70 55.17 138.99
CA ASN A 710 -78.63 54.54 140.31
C ASN A 710 -78.55 55.60 141.42
N ALA A 711 -77.79 56.68 141.22
CA ALA A 711 -77.73 57.82 142.14
C ALA A 711 -79.10 58.50 142.26
N LEU A 712 -79.80 58.74 141.15
CA LEU A 712 -81.18 59.28 141.16
C LEU A 712 -82.18 58.32 141.81
N GLU A 713 -82.07 57.00 141.58
CA GLU A 713 -82.90 56.01 142.27
C GLU A 713 -82.63 55.99 143.78
N GLN A 714 -81.39 56.26 144.19
CA GLN A 714 -81.02 56.37 145.59
C GLN A 714 -81.56 57.65 146.23
N THR A 715 -81.48 58.80 145.55
CA THR A 715 -82.12 60.04 146.02
C THR A 715 -83.64 59.91 146.08
N VAL A 716 -84.26 59.23 145.12
CA VAL A 716 -85.69 58.89 145.16
C VAL A 716 -85.99 58.00 146.37
N ARG A 717 -85.22 56.94 146.63
CA ARG A 717 -85.39 56.10 147.83
C ARG A 717 -85.22 56.88 149.14
N GLU A 718 -84.28 57.81 149.20
CA GLU A 718 -84.10 58.71 150.34
C GLU A 718 -85.29 59.65 150.52
N LEU A 719 -85.84 60.22 149.45
CA LEU A 719 -87.05 61.03 149.47
C LEU A 719 -88.27 60.20 149.88
N GLU A 720 -88.43 58.98 149.38
CA GLU A 720 -89.47 58.04 149.81
C GLU A 720 -89.33 57.68 151.30
N SER A 721 -88.10 57.53 151.82
CA SER A 721 -87.87 57.33 153.25
C SER A 721 -88.23 58.55 154.10
N LYS A 722 -87.98 59.77 153.60
CA LYS A 722 -88.37 61.04 154.23
C LYS A 722 -89.89 61.25 154.22
N VAL A 723 -90.57 60.80 153.17
CA VAL A 723 -92.04 60.75 153.10
C VAL A 723 -92.61 59.73 154.10
N LYS A 724 -91.97 58.56 154.23
CA LYS A 724 -92.36 57.55 155.23
C LYS A 724 -92.06 57.94 156.69
N SER A 725 -91.07 58.81 156.94
CA SER A 725 -90.78 59.33 158.28
C SER A 725 -91.64 60.55 158.66
N SER A 726 -92.10 61.33 157.68
CA SER A 726 -93.08 62.42 157.89
C SER A 726 -94.53 61.92 158.02
N SER A 727 -94.81 60.64 157.73
CA SER A 727 -96.12 60.02 157.92
C SER A 727 -96.31 59.29 159.26
N LYS A 728 -95.40 59.42 160.22
CA LYS A 728 -95.47 58.75 161.55
C LYS A 728 -95.66 59.69 162.74
N THR A 729 -95.93 60.98 162.51
CA THR A 729 -96.14 61.98 163.58
C THR A 729 -97.59 62.32 163.89
N ASP A 730 -98.58 61.60 163.34
CA ASP A 730 -99.98 61.71 163.77
C ASP A 730 -100.62 60.31 163.91
N ASN A 731 -100.39 59.70 165.08
CA ASN A 731 -101.38 58.97 165.90
C ASN A 731 -100.75 58.45 167.19
#